data_AF-A0A8K0SXV4-F1
#
_entry.id   AF-A0A8K0SXV4-F1
#
_cell.length_a   1.000
_cell.length_b   1.000
_cell.length_c   1.000
_cell.angle_alpha   90.00
_cell.angle_beta   90.00
_cell.angle_gamma   90.00
#
_symmetry.space_group_name_H-M   'P 1'
#
loop_
_entity.id
_entity.type
_entity.pdbx_description
1 polymer ?
#
loop_
_entity_poly.entity_id
_entity_poly.type
_entity_poly.pdbx_seq_one_letter_code
_entity_poly.pdbx_strand_id
1 'polypeptide(L)'
;MQSRTRRPRGCGTTLVLAVCSSSLRPPPDTNPLTSTEDDQLPACNRKSVDGVPALSRILSNLSAPLKALFTHSRYILPSHWIAAMTLLPPLLQWSARDIFSQKSEGWRVVQECVEYGKVLDRRLAPSRVAGEYGRLAPSIAVSEKLLRLYLETFELVYRVLHIPTFLSEFRRYAQDPAQARTLFIIQLQLCMALGAVVHDDVFSYKKEALQWIQEAEDWLASEEVRDRSSIAKVQIRCLLCIARHATGPIWSESTWIQFTTLIPSAMVVALHRDPSKLFPMSPASAEFRRRLWTTVLELSLNSTVDAGQPPLFSLDNFDCELPSNLDDDQLDFASDSTPTPKDEGVFTQTSTQIALGRSFAVRMAILKHGSCLRSAGPEQTLALSSDLMAAAQALRATVHGLQPKTPSFQRYYSDMIMKRYIFAHHMPIVPLRDPNMFSLRSICVDAAFSACYSVLDAETHTAKDDPLLYALRQNGGVEAQCPEVKRLLLCCNGIPRSNTKISMFVIGADIYYMSEKQESLQGSQLLRSMEARLLLRGVCAWSENGIKAGQRNVVDRSISEATWAMVNALIEGHDVDEAIAEHGDKGLQQGQRLLAEMAGDEGLDREANDDIFEVNEEDMDRILWDVWSGNYSQRDWINYASMT
;
A
#
# COMPACT_ATOMS: atom_id res chain seq x y z
N MET A 1 -49.96 -15.10 33.64
CA MET A 1 -49.01 -15.34 32.53
C MET A 1 -47.97 -14.23 32.55
N GLN A 2 -46.77 -14.54 33.02
CA GLN A 2 -45.65 -13.59 33.09
C GLN A 2 -45.07 -13.35 31.69
N SER A 3 -45.08 -12.10 31.22
CA SER A 3 -44.31 -11.69 30.04
C SER A 3 -42.86 -11.44 30.46
N ARG A 4 -41.95 -12.31 30.03
CA ARG A 4 -40.50 -12.11 30.16
C ARG A 4 -40.06 -11.07 29.12
N THR A 5 -39.69 -9.89 29.59
CA THR A 5 -38.85 -8.94 28.85
C THR A 5 -37.46 -9.56 28.64
N ARG A 6 -37.10 -9.85 27.38
CA ARG A 6 -35.72 -10.19 27.02
C ARG A 6 -34.91 -8.89 27.03
N ARG A 7 -33.90 -8.82 27.90
CA ARG A 7 -32.84 -7.79 27.81
C ARG A 7 -32.12 -7.92 26.45
N PRO A 8 -31.70 -6.81 25.82
CA PRO A 8 -30.79 -6.90 24.69
C PRO A 8 -29.46 -7.47 25.20
N ARG A 9 -29.01 -8.57 24.61
CA ARG A 9 -27.64 -9.05 24.81
C ARG A 9 -26.74 -8.10 24.03
N GLY A 10 -25.84 -7.41 24.72
CA GLY A 10 -24.76 -6.68 24.06
C GLY A 10 -23.87 -7.69 23.32
N CYS A 11 -23.95 -7.69 22.00
CA CYS A 11 -22.97 -8.35 21.15
C CYS A 11 -21.80 -7.39 21.03
N GLY A 12 -20.58 -7.85 21.31
CA GLY A 12 -19.39 -7.05 21.05
C GLY A 12 -19.08 -7.08 19.55
N THR A 13 -18.64 -5.94 19.02
CA THR A 13 -18.16 -5.76 17.65
C THR A 13 -17.15 -6.84 17.32
N THR A 14 -17.57 -7.79 16.48
CA THR A 14 -16.75 -8.94 16.11
C THR A 14 -16.32 -8.70 14.67
N LEU A 15 -15.01 -8.62 14.42
CA LEU A 15 -14.45 -8.77 13.08
C LEU A 15 -14.91 -10.14 12.55
N VAL A 16 -15.94 -10.18 11.72
CA VAL A 16 -16.47 -11.43 11.16
C VAL A 16 -15.55 -11.90 10.04
N LEU A 17 -14.47 -12.56 10.44
CA LEU A 17 -13.59 -13.34 9.56
C LEU A 17 -14.35 -14.55 9.00
N ALA A 18 -15.11 -14.35 7.93
CA ALA A 18 -15.70 -15.44 7.18
C ALA A 18 -14.62 -16.11 6.31
N VAL A 19 -14.03 -17.19 6.82
CA VAL A 19 -13.12 -18.06 6.05
C VAL A 19 -13.95 -18.96 5.14
N CYS A 20 -14.00 -18.65 3.84
CA CYS A 20 -14.50 -19.59 2.84
C CYS A 20 -13.43 -20.67 2.56
N SER A 21 -13.40 -21.75 3.35
CA SER A 21 -12.67 -22.97 2.98
C SER A 21 -13.62 -23.96 2.29
N SER A 22 -13.25 -24.43 1.10
CA SER A 22 -14.04 -25.38 0.31
C SER A 22 -13.88 -26.84 0.78
N SER A 23 -13.22 -27.08 1.91
CA SER A 23 -12.77 -28.40 2.35
C SER A 23 -13.30 -28.75 3.75
N LEU A 24 -14.62 -28.88 3.86
CA LEU A 24 -15.29 -29.67 4.89
C LEU A 24 -16.32 -30.58 4.21
N ARG A 25 -15.85 -31.63 3.51
CA ARG A 25 -16.67 -32.82 3.24
C ARG A 25 -16.06 -33.99 4.01
N PRO A 26 -16.80 -34.67 4.89
CA PRO A 26 -16.37 -35.98 5.38
C PRO A 26 -16.43 -36.99 4.21
N PRO A 27 -15.63 -38.07 4.25
CA PRO A 27 -15.64 -39.10 3.21
C PRO A 27 -17.02 -39.77 3.14
N PRO A 28 -17.47 -40.22 1.95
CA PRO A 28 -18.78 -40.85 1.80
C PRO A 28 -18.72 -42.27 2.37
N ASP A 29 -19.39 -42.49 3.51
CA ASP A 29 -19.75 -43.84 3.92
C ASP A 29 -20.77 -44.41 2.93
N THR A 30 -20.46 -45.62 2.48
CA THR A 30 -21.25 -46.42 1.53
C THR A 30 -22.64 -46.74 2.10
N ASN A 31 -23.69 -46.21 1.48
CA ASN A 31 -24.96 -46.92 1.29
C ASN A 31 -25.86 -46.16 0.30
N PRO A 32 -26.24 -46.73 -0.86
CA PRO A 32 -27.27 -46.17 -1.70
C PRO A 32 -28.63 -46.67 -1.21
N LEU A 33 -29.60 -45.77 -1.01
CA LEU A 33 -31.03 -45.97 -1.30
C LEU A 33 -31.86 -44.84 -0.65
N THR A 34 -32.75 -44.24 -1.46
CA THR A 34 -33.84 -43.30 -1.13
C THR A 34 -33.40 -41.90 -0.66
N SER A 35 -33.94 -40.76 -1.06
CA SER A 35 -35.03 -40.34 -1.95
C SER A 35 -34.90 -38.81 -2.11
N THR A 36 -35.32 -38.27 -3.25
CA THR A 36 -35.83 -36.90 -3.51
C THR A 36 -35.66 -35.83 -2.41
N GLU A 37 -34.91 -34.74 -2.70
CA GLU A 37 -35.26 -33.34 -2.34
C GLU A 37 -34.19 -32.33 -2.82
N ASP A 38 -34.68 -31.22 -3.37
CA ASP A 38 -34.08 -29.92 -3.70
C ASP A 38 -32.54 -29.72 -3.68
N ASP A 39 -32.01 -29.37 -4.86
CA ASP A 39 -30.72 -28.69 -5.06
C ASP A 39 -30.72 -27.30 -4.38
N GLN A 40 -30.44 -27.26 -3.08
CA GLN A 40 -29.99 -26.04 -2.41
C GLN A 40 -28.46 -25.99 -2.39
N LEU A 41 -27.91 -24.99 -3.07
CA LEU A 41 -26.53 -24.51 -2.88
C LEU A 41 -26.23 -24.43 -1.37
N PRO A 42 -25.09 -24.96 -0.88
CA PRO A 42 -24.81 -24.92 0.55
C PRO A 42 -24.61 -23.48 1.00
N ALA A 43 -25.44 -23.05 1.95
CA ALA A 43 -25.34 -21.76 2.60
C ALA A 43 -23.93 -21.55 3.17
N CYS A 44 -23.30 -20.44 2.80
CA CYS A 44 -22.11 -19.93 3.48
C CYS A 44 -22.49 -19.76 4.97
N ASN A 45 -21.97 -20.60 5.85
CA ASN A 45 -22.24 -20.55 7.28
C ASN A 45 -21.78 -19.19 7.85
N ARG A 46 -22.66 -18.19 7.86
CA ARG A 46 -22.54 -16.98 8.67
C ARG A 46 -22.73 -17.39 10.13
N LYS A 47 -21.69 -17.91 10.76
CA LYS A 47 -21.65 -17.95 12.23
C LYS A 47 -21.16 -16.59 12.71
N SER A 48 -22.01 -15.82 13.39
CA SER A 48 -21.55 -14.77 14.28
C SER A 48 -20.61 -15.44 15.29
N VAL A 49 -19.35 -15.01 15.31
CA VAL A 49 -18.33 -15.64 16.16
C VAL A 49 -18.49 -15.08 17.57
N ASP A 50 -19.24 -15.78 18.42
CA ASP A 50 -19.23 -15.52 19.86
C ASP A 50 -17.82 -15.85 20.41
N GLY A 51 -16.97 -14.82 20.55
CA GLY A 51 -15.78 -14.84 21.39
C GLY A 51 -14.41 -14.96 20.70
N VAL A 52 -13.46 -14.19 21.24
CA VAL A 52 -11.99 -14.16 21.01
C VAL A 52 -11.32 -15.55 20.87
N PRO A 53 -11.69 -16.61 21.65
CA PRO A 53 -11.06 -17.93 21.53
C PRO A 53 -11.38 -18.69 20.23
N ALA A 54 -12.50 -18.36 19.56
CA ALA A 54 -12.92 -19.07 18.35
C ALA A 54 -12.07 -18.69 17.13
N LEU A 55 -11.57 -17.46 17.05
CA LEU A 55 -10.78 -16.99 15.92
C LEU A 55 -9.39 -17.64 15.84
N SER A 56 -8.66 -17.66 16.96
CA SER A 56 -7.35 -18.33 17.06
C SER A 56 -7.47 -19.81 16.68
N ARG A 57 -8.54 -20.48 17.16
CA ARG A 57 -8.83 -21.88 16.80
C ARG A 57 -9.17 -22.09 15.33
N ILE A 58 -9.77 -21.11 14.65
CA ILE A 58 -10.05 -21.21 13.21
C ILE A 58 -8.74 -21.05 12.42
N LEU A 59 -7.95 -20.03 12.75
CA LEU A 59 -6.68 -19.74 12.08
C LEU A 59 -5.66 -20.87 12.28
N SER A 60 -5.62 -21.48 13.46
CA SER A 60 -4.73 -22.61 13.78
C SER A 60 -5.07 -23.91 13.03
N ASN A 61 -6.29 -24.02 12.49
CA ASN A 61 -6.80 -25.23 11.83
C ASN A 61 -7.03 -25.03 10.31
N LEU A 62 -6.44 -24.00 9.71
CA LEU A 62 -6.57 -23.74 8.28
C LEU A 62 -5.95 -24.88 7.46
N SER A 63 -6.80 -25.56 6.67
CA SER A 63 -6.39 -26.58 5.69
C SER A 63 -6.25 -26.04 4.27
N ALA A 64 -6.62 -24.77 4.04
CA ALA A 64 -6.56 -24.09 2.76
C ALA A 64 -6.24 -22.60 2.95
N PRO A 65 -5.61 -21.93 1.96
CA PRO A 65 -5.29 -20.50 2.05
C PRO A 65 -6.52 -19.64 2.33
N LEU A 66 -6.33 -18.54 3.07
CA LEU A 66 -7.35 -17.50 3.21
C LEU A 66 -7.69 -16.93 1.83
N LYS A 67 -8.99 -16.86 1.50
CA LYS A 67 -9.47 -16.37 0.19
C LYS A 67 -10.04 -14.97 0.20
N ALA A 68 -10.55 -14.53 1.33
CA ALA A 68 -11.13 -13.21 1.50
C ALA A 68 -11.27 -12.88 2.98
N LEU A 69 -11.28 -11.58 3.27
CA LEU A 69 -11.71 -11.02 4.53
C LEU A 69 -13.03 -10.29 4.31
N PHE A 70 -13.95 -10.48 5.25
CA PHE A 70 -15.21 -9.77 5.28
C PHE A 70 -15.22 -8.86 6.51
N THR A 71 -15.64 -7.62 6.30
CA THR A 71 -16.17 -6.76 7.36
C THR A 71 -17.64 -6.50 7.05
N HIS A 72 -18.41 -5.91 7.97
CA HIS A 72 -19.85 -5.72 7.81
C HIS A 72 -20.24 -4.98 6.51
N SER A 73 -19.33 -4.21 5.91
CA SER A 73 -19.53 -3.47 4.66
C SER A 73 -18.51 -3.73 3.55
N ARG A 74 -17.48 -4.58 3.74
CA ARG A 74 -16.37 -4.72 2.76
C ARG A 74 -15.93 -6.14 2.48
N TYR A 75 -15.56 -6.36 1.23
CA TYR A 75 -14.88 -7.55 0.72
C TYR A 75 -13.44 -7.22 0.35
N ILE A 76 -12.48 -7.89 0.99
CA ILE A 76 -11.05 -7.60 0.85
C ILE A 76 -10.33 -8.89 0.47
N LEU A 77 -9.55 -8.86 -0.61
CA LEU A 77 -8.72 -10.00 -1.01
C LEU A 77 -7.47 -10.11 -0.11
N PRO A 78 -6.90 -11.32 0.00
CA PRO A 78 -5.70 -11.59 0.80
C PRO A 78 -4.46 -10.80 0.37
N SER A 79 -4.46 -10.20 -0.82
CA SER A 79 -3.38 -9.30 -1.23
C SER A 79 -3.33 -8.02 -0.40
N HIS A 80 -4.43 -7.59 0.23
CA HIS A 80 -4.46 -6.38 1.06
C HIS A 80 -3.60 -6.52 2.32
N TRP A 81 -2.96 -5.44 2.76
CA TRP A 81 -2.05 -5.47 3.90
C TRP A 81 -2.71 -5.91 5.21
N ILE A 82 -4.00 -5.58 5.41
CA ILE A 82 -4.75 -5.97 6.62
C ILE A 82 -4.84 -7.49 6.79
N ALA A 83 -4.77 -8.26 5.70
CA ALA A 83 -4.78 -9.71 5.78
C ALA A 83 -3.53 -10.27 6.46
N ALA A 84 -2.40 -9.56 6.42
CA ALA A 84 -1.21 -9.96 7.16
C ALA A 84 -1.41 -9.90 8.68
N MET A 85 -2.29 -9.05 9.20
CA MET A 85 -2.60 -8.99 10.65
C MET A 85 -3.20 -10.31 11.15
N THR A 86 -3.92 -11.05 10.30
CA THR A 86 -4.50 -12.35 10.65
C THR A 86 -3.46 -13.44 10.90
N LEU A 87 -2.20 -13.21 10.50
CA LEU A 87 -1.09 -14.12 10.79
C LEU A 87 -0.71 -14.13 12.28
N LEU A 88 -1.15 -13.13 13.05
CA LEU A 88 -0.81 -12.98 14.48
C LEU A 88 -2.07 -12.93 15.34
N PRO A 89 -2.64 -14.10 15.69
CA PRO A 89 -3.83 -14.17 16.53
C PRO A 89 -3.70 -13.41 17.87
N PRO A 90 -2.58 -13.48 18.63
CA PRO A 90 -2.47 -12.73 19.89
C PRO A 90 -2.65 -11.21 19.72
N LEU A 91 -2.01 -10.62 18.69
CA LEU A 91 -2.15 -9.20 18.39
C LEU A 91 -3.56 -8.83 17.93
N LEU A 92 -4.17 -9.68 17.09
CA LEU A 92 -5.53 -9.45 16.63
C LEU A 92 -6.55 -9.51 17.78
N GLN A 93 -6.35 -10.44 18.71
CA GLN A 93 -7.18 -10.58 19.90
C GLN A 93 -7.01 -9.41 20.87
N TRP A 94 -5.77 -9.04 21.17
CA TRP A 94 -5.46 -7.90 22.02
C TRP A 94 -6.01 -6.59 21.42
N SER A 95 -5.74 -6.30 20.14
CA SER A 95 -6.23 -5.07 19.53
C SER A 95 -7.76 -4.97 19.54
N ALA A 96 -8.47 -6.07 19.27
CA ALA A 96 -9.93 -6.10 19.37
C ALA A 96 -10.44 -5.84 20.81
N ARG A 97 -9.75 -6.34 21.83
CA ARG A 97 -10.14 -6.23 23.24
C ARG A 97 -9.75 -4.88 23.86
N ASP A 98 -8.52 -4.43 23.64
CA ASP A 98 -7.89 -3.35 24.41
C ASP A 98 -7.79 -2.04 23.63
N ILE A 99 -7.75 -2.08 22.29
CA ILE A 99 -7.66 -0.88 21.45
C ILE A 99 -9.03 -0.51 20.87
N PHE A 100 -9.82 -1.50 20.46
CA PHE A 100 -11.02 -1.29 19.65
C PHE A 100 -12.33 -1.64 20.36
N SER A 101 -12.26 -2.05 21.63
CA SER A 101 -13.46 -2.21 22.45
C SER A 101 -13.89 -0.86 23.01
N GLN A 102 -15.16 -0.49 22.83
CA GLN A 102 -15.68 0.80 23.32
C GLN A 102 -15.45 1.06 24.82
N LYS A 103 -15.31 -0.01 25.61
CA LYS A 103 -15.10 0.08 27.06
C LYS A 103 -13.63 0.12 27.46
N SER A 104 -12.71 0.00 26.51
CA SER A 104 -11.28 -0.01 26.79
C SER A 104 -10.74 1.42 26.87
N GLU A 105 -9.68 1.58 27.66
CA GLU A 105 -8.95 2.84 27.72
C GLU A 105 -8.27 3.16 26.39
N GLY A 106 -7.78 2.14 25.68
CA GLY A 106 -7.18 2.30 24.36
C GLY A 106 -8.14 2.91 23.34
N TRP A 107 -9.43 2.58 23.39
CA TRP A 107 -10.43 3.19 22.51
C TRP A 107 -10.59 4.68 22.76
N ARG A 108 -10.58 5.12 24.03
CA ARG A 108 -10.64 6.54 24.38
C ARG A 108 -9.45 7.30 23.83
N VAL A 109 -8.24 6.74 23.96
CA VAL A 109 -7.02 7.33 23.39
C VAL A 109 -7.10 7.41 21.86
N VAL A 110 -7.64 6.39 21.18
CA VAL A 110 -7.86 6.42 19.73
C VAL A 110 -8.83 7.55 19.35
N GLN A 111 -9.92 7.74 20.09
CA GLN A 111 -10.87 8.82 19.83
C GLN A 111 -10.23 10.20 20.01
N GLU A 112 -9.41 10.40 21.04
CA GLU A 112 -8.65 11.66 21.17
C GLU A 112 -7.71 11.88 19.98
N CYS A 113 -7.03 10.82 19.51
CA CYS A 113 -6.17 10.89 18.32
C CYS A 113 -6.96 11.26 17.06
N VAL A 114 -8.20 10.77 16.92
CA VAL A 114 -9.11 11.15 15.83
C VAL A 114 -9.40 12.65 15.88
N GLU A 115 -9.68 13.22 17.06
CA GLU A 115 -9.92 14.66 17.22
C GLU A 115 -8.69 15.51 16.89
N TYR A 116 -7.51 15.13 17.39
CA TYR A 116 -6.25 15.79 16.97
C TYR A 116 -6.04 15.67 15.46
N GLY A 117 -6.34 14.51 14.90
CA GLY A 117 -6.37 14.28 13.46
C GLY A 117 -7.24 15.30 12.73
N LYS A 118 -8.50 15.49 13.15
CA LYS A 118 -9.41 16.48 12.53
C LYS A 118 -8.88 17.91 12.61
N VAL A 119 -8.22 18.32 13.70
CA VAL A 119 -7.57 19.63 13.81
C VAL A 119 -6.50 19.78 12.72
N LEU A 120 -5.62 18.78 12.59
CA LEU A 120 -4.57 18.76 11.57
C LEU A 120 -5.14 18.73 10.14
N ASP A 121 -6.23 17.98 9.91
CA ASP A 121 -6.90 17.88 8.62
C ASP A 121 -7.47 19.22 8.18
N ARG A 122 -8.08 19.98 9.11
CA ARG A 122 -8.57 21.34 8.85
C ARG A 122 -7.44 22.29 8.43
N ARG A 123 -6.25 22.19 9.05
CA ARG A 123 -5.08 23.03 8.68
C ARG A 123 -4.54 22.72 7.28
N LEU A 124 -4.66 21.45 6.89
CA LEU A 124 -4.22 20.91 5.60
C LEU A 124 -5.32 20.98 4.52
N ALA A 125 -6.52 21.41 4.87
CA ALA A 125 -7.65 21.46 3.94
C ALA A 125 -7.32 22.37 2.74
N PRO A 126 -7.44 21.86 1.50
CA PRO A 126 -7.27 22.67 0.31
C PRO A 126 -8.26 23.84 0.25
N SER A 127 -7.80 24.98 -0.20
CA SER A 127 -8.64 26.11 -0.59
C SER A 127 -9.23 25.86 -1.98
N ARG A 128 -10.55 25.86 -2.11
CA ARG A 128 -11.21 25.69 -3.42
C ARG A 128 -11.24 27.03 -4.16
N VAL A 129 -10.36 27.20 -5.14
CA VAL A 129 -10.33 28.37 -6.02
C VAL A 129 -10.40 27.90 -7.47
N ALA A 130 -11.61 27.53 -7.90
CA ALA A 130 -11.84 27.00 -9.24
C ALA A 130 -11.43 28.02 -10.31
N GLY A 131 -10.66 27.56 -11.31
CA GLY A 131 -10.26 28.38 -12.46
C GLY A 131 -8.97 29.21 -12.28
N GLU A 132 -8.43 29.33 -11.07
CA GLU A 132 -7.20 30.09 -10.79
C GLU A 132 -5.99 29.17 -10.53
N TYR A 133 -5.83 28.15 -11.36
CA TYR A 133 -4.78 27.14 -11.23
C TYR A 133 -3.38 27.77 -11.25
N GLY A 134 -2.53 27.37 -10.31
CA GLY A 134 -1.16 27.88 -10.20
C GLY A 134 -1.01 29.23 -9.50
N ARG A 135 -2.11 29.86 -9.02
CA ARG A 135 -2.05 31.09 -8.22
C ARG A 135 -1.22 30.91 -6.94
N LEU A 136 -1.27 29.72 -6.35
CA LEU A 136 -0.52 29.35 -5.13
C LEU A 136 0.79 28.62 -5.47
N ALA A 137 1.34 28.80 -6.68
CA ALA A 137 2.65 28.28 -7.02
C ALA A 137 3.74 28.93 -6.14
N PRO A 138 4.73 28.15 -5.66
CA PRO A 138 5.81 28.68 -4.86
C PRO A 138 6.80 29.45 -5.76
N SER A 139 7.87 30.00 -5.18
CA SER A 139 8.93 30.63 -5.97
C SER A 139 9.49 29.67 -7.03
N ILE A 140 9.94 30.20 -8.17
CA ILE A 140 10.52 29.40 -9.27
C ILE A 140 11.64 28.48 -8.77
N ALA A 141 12.48 28.94 -7.84
CA ALA A 141 13.55 28.13 -7.25
C ALA A 141 13.03 26.91 -6.48
N VAL A 142 11.91 27.07 -5.75
CA VAL A 142 11.24 25.95 -5.05
C VAL A 142 10.58 25.03 -6.09
N SER A 143 9.90 25.57 -7.09
CA SER A 143 9.30 24.77 -8.17
C SER A 143 10.34 23.93 -8.91
N GLU A 144 11.50 24.51 -9.24
CA GLU A 144 12.61 23.81 -9.88
C GLU A 144 13.16 22.70 -8.98
N LYS A 145 13.36 22.98 -7.69
CA LYS A 145 13.82 21.97 -6.71
C LYS A 145 12.85 20.78 -6.62
N LEU A 146 11.55 21.04 -6.50
CA LEU A 146 10.53 19.99 -6.40
C LEU A 146 10.38 19.22 -7.72
N LEU A 147 10.41 19.91 -8.86
CA LEU A 147 10.39 19.27 -10.18
C LEU A 147 11.60 18.34 -10.36
N ARG A 148 12.80 18.78 -9.98
CA ARG A 148 14.01 17.95 -10.04
C ARG A 148 13.85 16.67 -9.23
N LEU A 149 13.33 16.77 -8.01
CA LEU A 149 13.07 15.61 -7.15
C LEU A 149 12.10 14.61 -7.80
N TYR A 150 11.04 15.09 -8.47
CA TYR A 150 10.14 14.22 -9.26
C TYR A 150 10.88 13.52 -10.40
N LEU A 151 11.71 14.25 -11.14
CA LEU A 151 12.49 13.71 -12.27
C LEU A 151 13.52 12.66 -11.83
N GLU A 152 14.09 12.82 -10.64
CA GLU A 152 15.08 11.93 -10.02
C GLU A 152 14.44 10.74 -9.28
N THR A 153 13.11 10.65 -9.21
CA THR A 153 12.40 9.58 -8.50
C THR A 153 11.28 8.97 -9.36
N PHE A 154 10.06 9.49 -9.28
CA PHE A 154 8.87 8.93 -9.91
C PHE A 154 8.98 8.85 -11.44
N GLU A 155 9.53 9.89 -12.08
CA GLU A 155 9.70 9.90 -13.54
C GLU A 155 10.69 8.85 -14.03
N LEU A 156 11.64 8.41 -13.19
CA LEU A 156 12.57 7.35 -13.55
C LEU A 156 11.86 6.02 -13.79
N VAL A 157 10.68 5.81 -13.18
CA VAL A 157 9.95 4.54 -13.29
C VAL A 157 8.72 4.68 -14.16
N TYR A 158 7.90 5.71 -13.92
CA TYR A 158 6.60 5.83 -14.57
C TYR A 158 6.67 6.46 -15.96
N ARG A 159 7.73 7.18 -16.35
CA ARG A 159 7.91 7.72 -17.70
C ARG A 159 6.67 8.46 -18.25
N VAL A 160 6.03 9.29 -17.42
CA VAL A 160 4.76 9.96 -17.80
C VAL A 160 5.03 11.11 -18.75
N LEU A 161 6.20 11.73 -18.66
CA LEU A 161 6.56 12.94 -19.40
C LEU A 161 7.67 12.67 -20.41
N HIS A 162 7.70 13.48 -21.46
CA HIS A 162 8.91 13.61 -22.25
C HIS A 162 9.79 14.70 -21.62
N ILE A 163 10.83 14.29 -20.90
CA ILE A 163 11.64 15.20 -20.05
C ILE A 163 12.16 16.42 -20.82
N PRO A 164 12.78 16.29 -22.01
CA PRO A 164 13.30 17.44 -22.75
C PRO A 164 12.22 18.47 -23.11
N THR A 165 11.05 18.00 -23.56
CA THR A 165 9.92 18.89 -23.90
C THR A 165 9.40 19.59 -22.66
N PHE A 166 9.22 18.85 -21.57
CA PHE A 166 8.68 19.39 -20.32
C PHE A 166 9.62 20.43 -19.69
N LEU A 167 10.93 20.16 -19.66
CA LEU A 167 11.92 21.11 -19.16
C LEU A 167 12.01 22.37 -20.05
N SER A 168 11.85 22.23 -21.37
CA SER A 168 11.77 23.37 -22.28
C SER A 168 10.57 24.26 -21.97
N GLU A 169 9.40 23.66 -21.69
CA GLU A 169 8.20 24.38 -21.28
C GLU A 169 8.36 25.04 -19.90
N PHE A 170 8.99 24.35 -18.94
CA PHE A 170 9.32 24.92 -17.62
C PHE A 170 10.24 26.15 -17.72
N ARG A 171 11.24 26.14 -18.60
CA ARG A 171 12.11 27.32 -18.81
C ARG A 171 11.33 28.54 -19.31
N ARG A 172 10.32 28.33 -20.17
CA ARG A 172 9.44 29.42 -20.63
C ARG A 172 8.55 29.92 -19.48
N TYR A 173 7.97 28.99 -18.72
CA TYR A 173 7.21 29.32 -17.51
C TYR A 173 8.04 30.14 -16.51
N ALA A 174 9.30 29.77 -16.28
CA ALA A 174 10.19 30.48 -15.37
C ALA A 174 10.51 31.93 -15.81
N GLN A 175 10.41 32.23 -17.11
CA GLN A 175 10.61 33.58 -17.65
C GLN A 175 9.32 34.41 -17.57
N ASP A 176 8.18 33.81 -17.92
CA ASP A 176 6.87 34.47 -17.90
C ASP A 176 5.76 33.49 -17.47
N PRO A 177 5.50 33.38 -16.15
CA PRO A 177 4.47 32.49 -15.62
C PRO A 177 3.06 32.80 -16.13
N ALA A 178 2.78 34.06 -16.50
CA ALA A 178 1.44 34.51 -16.88
C ALA A 178 0.99 33.96 -18.25
N GLN A 179 1.94 33.55 -19.09
CA GLN A 179 1.67 32.98 -20.42
C GLN A 179 1.53 31.45 -20.41
N ALA A 180 1.66 30.81 -19.26
CA ALA A 180 1.65 29.36 -19.18
C ALA A 180 0.25 28.79 -19.40
N ARG A 181 0.20 27.71 -20.17
CA ARG A 181 -1.04 26.97 -20.42
C ARG A 181 -1.47 26.28 -19.13
N THR A 182 -2.77 26.33 -18.82
CA THR A 182 -3.34 25.64 -17.64
C THR A 182 -2.94 24.17 -17.57
N LEU A 183 -2.97 23.46 -18.70
CA LEU A 183 -2.55 22.06 -18.78
C LEU A 183 -1.14 21.83 -18.25
N PHE A 184 -0.18 22.69 -18.62
CA PHE A 184 1.20 22.60 -18.14
C PHE A 184 1.29 22.92 -16.65
N ILE A 185 0.55 23.94 -16.19
CA ILE A 185 0.47 24.29 -14.77
C ILE A 185 0.00 23.09 -13.94
N ILE A 186 -1.09 22.42 -14.34
CA ILE A 186 -1.59 21.22 -13.66
C ILE A 186 -0.55 20.09 -13.65
N GLN A 187 0.13 19.84 -14.77
CA GLN A 187 1.20 18.83 -14.82
C GLN A 187 2.35 19.19 -13.87
N LEU A 188 2.80 20.45 -13.87
CA LEU A 188 3.86 20.93 -12.98
C LEU A 188 3.47 20.82 -11.52
N GLN A 189 2.24 21.22 -11.16
CA GLN A 189 1.69 21.10 -9.82
C GLN A 189 1.72 19.66 -9.29
N LEU A 190 1.32 18.69 -10.11
CA LEU A 190 1.39 17.27 -9.73
C LEU A 190 2.83 16.76 -9.62
N CYS A 191 3.73 17.21 -10.50
CA CYS A 191 5.16 16.90 -10.37
C CYS A 191 5.74 17.47 -9.07
N MET A 192 5.39 18.72 -8.72
CA MET A 192 5.81 19.34 -7.47
C MET A 192 5.22 18.63 -6.24
N ALA A 193 3.96 18.20 -6.30
CA ALA A 193 3.33 17.44 -5.22
C ALA A 193 4.08 16.12 -4.95
N LEU A 194 4.52 15.43 -6.00
CA LEU A 194 5.32 14.22 -5.90
C LEU A 194 6.75 14.51 -5.40
N GLY A 195 7.39 15.56 -5.92
CA GLY A 195 8.69 16.02 -5.43
C GLY A 195 8.67 16.42 -3.95
N ALA A 196 7.55 16.96 -3.47
CA ALA A 196 7.36 17.33 -2.08
C ALA A 196 7.40 16.14 -1.12
N VAL A 197 6.91 14.96 -1.54
CA VAL A 197 6.95 13.72 -0.74
C VAL A 197 8.38 13.28 -0.41
N VAL A 198 9.34 13.56 -1.29
CA VAL A 198 10.74 13.15 -1.15
C VAL A 198 11.68 14.33 -0.84
N HIS A 199 11.11 15.48 -0.45
CA HIS A 199 11.87 16.71 -0.22
C HIS A 199 12.70 16.68 1.06
N ASP A 200 12.07 16.28 2.16
CA ASP A 200 12.63 16.20 3.50
C ASP A 200 11.95 15.06 4.27
N ASP A 201 12.35 14.89 5.53
CA ASP A 201 11.94 13.76 6.36
C ASP A 201 10.63 14.03 7.12
N VAL A 202 10.04 15.22 6.94
CA VAL A 202 8.82 15.68 7.66
C VAL A 202 7.67 16.07 6.73
N PHE A 203 7.87 15.97 5.42
CA PHE A 203 6.93 16.38 4.37
C PHE A 203 6.48 17.85 4.50
N SER A 204 7.42 18.80 4.61
CA SER A 204 7.10 20.21 4.90
C SER A 204 6.09 20.87 3.94
N TYR A 205 6.06 20.42 2.67
CA TYR A 205 5.16 20.93 1.63
C TYR A 205 3.86 20.13 1.48
N LYS A 206 3.45 19.39 2.52
CA LYS A 206 2.24 18.53 2.46
C LYS A 206 0.97 19.32 2.15
N LYS A 207 0.82 20.52 2.71
CA LYS A 207 -0.36 21.38 2.48
C LYS A 207 -0.47 21.78 1.01
N GLU A 208 0.64 22.24 0.44
CA GLU A 208 0.74 22.67 -0.96
C GLU A 208 0.55 21.47 -1.89
N ALA A 209 1.13 20.31 -1.58
CA ALA A 209 0.93 19.10 -2.34
C ALA A 209 -0.55 18.69 -2.39
N LEU A 210 -1.26 18.72 -1.26
CA LEU A 210 -2.70 18.44 -1.20
C LEU A 210 -3.53 19.48 -1.96
N GLN A 211 -3.15 20.75 -1.90
CA GLN A 211 -3.77 21.83 -2.69
C GLN A 211 -3.63 21.57 -4.20
N TRP A 212 -2.43 21.29 -4.68
CA TRP A 212 -2.15 21.02 -6.09
C TRP A 212 -2.87 19.78 -6.62
N ILE A 213 -2.98 18.74 -5.79
CA ILE A 213 -3.75 17.53 -6.11
C ILE A 213 -5.24 17.86 -6.24
N GLN A 214 -5.79 18.66 -5.31
CA GLN A 214 -7.20 19.08 -5.38
C GLN A 214 -7.47 19.94 -6.62
N GLU A 215 -6.60 20.89 -6.92
CA GLU A 215 -6.69 21.73 -8.12
C GLU A 215 -6.70 20.90 -9.42
N ALA A 216 -5.89 19.84 -9.48
CA ALA A 216 -5.88 18.92 -10.63
C ALA A 216 -7.20 18.13 -10.76
N GLU A 217 -7.79 17.71 -9.65
CA GLU A 217 -9.10 17.05 -9.65
C GLU A 217 -10.22 17.98 -10.10
N ASP A 218 -10.26 19.21 -9.54
CA ASP A 218 -11.23 20.23 -9.90
C ASP A 218 -11.12 20.57 -11.40
N TRP A 219 -9.89 20.67 -11.92
CA TRP A 219 -9.64 20.88 -13.35
C TRP A 219 -10.19 19.74 -14.20
N LEU A 220 -9.92 18.48 -13.83
CA LEU A 220 -10.45 17.31 -14.55
C LEU A 220 -11.97 17.19 -14.48
N ALA A 221 -12.60 17.71 -13.42
CA ALA A 221 -14.05 17.70 -13.22
C ALA A 221 -14.77 18.88 -13.91
N SER A 222 -14.05 19.93 -14.30
CA SER A 222 -14.62 21.13 -14.92
C SER A 222 -15.31 20.83 -16.27
N GLU A 223 -16.38 21.57 -16.57
CA GLU A 223 -17.19 21.36 -17.79
C GLU A 223 -16.38 21.54 -19.08
N GLU A 224 -15.48 22.54 -19.10
CA GLU A 224 -14.59 22.81 -20.23
C GLU A 224 -13.68 21.63 -20.57
N VAL A 225 -13.33 20.82 -19.58
CA VAL A 225 -12.38 19.72 -19.68
C VAL A 225 -13.09 18.38 -19.91
N ARG A 226 -14.39 18.26 -19.62
CA ARG A 226 -15.11 16.99 -19.64
C ARG A 226 -15.23 16.36 -21.05
N ASP A 227 -15.38 17.18 -22.09
CA ASP A 227 -15.85 16.68 -23.40
C ASP A 227 -14.75 16.25 -24.38
N ARG A 228 -13.46 16.52 -24.10
CA ARG A 228 -12.35 16.19 -25.04
C ARG A 228 -11.27 15.33 -24.41
N SER A 229 -11.24 14.04 -24.71
CA SER A 229 -10.13 13.17 -24.31
C SER A 229 -8.84 13.51 -25.08
N SER A 230 -7.69 13.47 -24.40
CA SER A 230 -6.38 13.72 -25.01
C SER A 230 -5.27 12.99 -24.27
N ILE A 231 -4.13 12.75 -24.93
CA ILE A 231 -2.94 12.16 -24.31
C ILE A 231 -2.52 12.93 -23.06
N ALA A 232 -2.53 14.27 -23.12
CA ALA A 232 -2.15 15.10 -21.99
C ALA A 232 -3.08 14.93 -20.77
N LYS A 233 -4.38 14.72 -20.99
CA LYS A 233 -5.31 14.39 -19.89
C LYS A 233 -5.02 13.02 -19.30
N VAL A 234 -4.59 12.06 -20.11
CA VAL A 234 -4.11 10.76 -19.59
C VAL A 234 -2.84 10.94 -18.78
N GLN A 235 -1.87 11.76 -19.23
CA GLN A 235 -0.67 12.08 -18.44
C GLN A 235 -1.04 12.71 -17.09
N ILE A 236 -1.94 13.69 -17.08
CA ILE A 236 -2.43 14.32 -15.84
C ILE A 236 -3.10 13.30 -14.93
N ARG A 237 -3.95 12.41 -15.48
CA ARG A 237 -4.55 11.32 -14.70
C ARG A 237 -3.49 10.36 -14.15
N CYS A 238 -2.46 9.99 -14.90
CA CYS A 238 -1.35 9.18 -14.40
C CYS A 238 -0.60 9.88 -13.25
N LEU A 239 -0.24 11.16 -13.41
CA LEU A 239 0.42 11.94 -12.36
C LEU A 239 -0.45 12.06 -11.10
N LEU A 240 -1.73 12.35 -11.28
CA LEU A 240 -2.70 12.42 -10.20
C LEU A 240 -2.84 11.08 -9.48
N CYS A 241 -2.85 9.99 -10.24
CA CYS A 241 -2.87 8.64 -9.71
C CYS A 241 -1.65 8.37 -8.80
N ILE A 242 -0.45 8.69 -9.27
CA ILE A 242 0.78 8.53 -8.48
C ILE A 242 0.72 9.43 -7.24
N ALA A 243 0.29 10.68 -7.38
CA ALA A 243 0.21 11.65 -6.29
C ALA A 243 -0.79 11.21 -5.22
N ARG A 244 -1.95 10.67 -5.61
CA ARG A 244 -2.95 10.13 -4.68
C ARG A 244 -2.45 8.90 -3.94
N HIS A 245 -1.72 7.99 -4.59
CA HIS A 245 -1.04 6.90 -3.88
C HIS A 245 0.00 7.43 -2.89
N ALA A 246 0.74 8.48 -3.27
CA ALA A 246 1.84 8.98 -2.45
C ALA A 246 1.37 9.79 -1.24
N THR A 247 0.30 10.57 -1.36
CA THR A 247 -0.14 11.53 -0.33
C THR A 247 -1.48 11.20 0.32
N GLY A 248 -2.34 10.44 -0.37
CA GLY A 248 -3.65 10.02 0.13
C GLY A 248 -3.55 9.00 1.25
N PRO A 249 -4.64 8.71 1.98
CA PRO A 249 -4.64 7.67 3.01
C PRO A 249 -4.21 6.32 2.42
N ILE A 250 -3.65 5.44 3.27
CA ILE A 250 -3.11 4.11 2.88
C ILE A 250 -4.16 3.29 2.13
N TRP A 251 -5.42 3.56 2.41
CA TRP A 251 -6.53 3.08 1.64
C TRP A 251 -7.54 4.20 1.46
N SER A 252 -8.07 4.33 0.25
CA SER A 252 -9.31 5.04 0.00
C SER A 252 -10.02 4.36 -1.16
N GLU A 253 -11.26 3.93 -0.90
CA GLU A 253 -12.17 3.47 -1.94
C GLU A 253 -12.29 4.48 -3.07
N SER A 254 -12.31 5.78 -2.77
CA SER A 254 -12.32 6.82 -3.80
C SER A 254 -11.05 6.79 -4.65
N THR A 255 -9.89 6.50 -4.04
CA THR A 255 -8.61 6.39 -4.74
C THR A 255 -8.60 5.16 -5.66
N TRP A 256 -9.04 3.99 -5.19
CA TRP A 256 -9.24 2.82 -6.05
C TRP A 256 -10.20 3.10 -7.21
N ILE A 257 -11.39 3.64 -6.93
CA ILE A 257 -12.38 3.97 -7.96
C ILE A 257 -11.80 4.94 -8.99
N GLN A 258 -11.07 5.98 -8.58
CA GLN A 258 -10.41 6.88 -9.52
C GLN A 258 -9.45 6.13 -10.45
N PHE A 259 -8.66 5.17 -9.94
CA PHE A 259 -7.79 4.34 -10.77
C PHE A 259 -8.54 3.47 -11.77
N THR A 260 -9.72 2.96 -11.40
CA THR A 260 -10.55 2.17 -12.35
C THR A 260 -10.94 2.97 -13.59
N THR A 261 -10.99 4.30 -13.50
CA THR A 261 -11.30 5.18 -14.65
C THR A 261 -10.10 5.45 -15.56
N LEU A 262 -8.87 5.14 -15.13
CA LEU A 262 -7.65 5.42 -15.89
C LEU A 262 -7.56 4.57 -17.17
N ILE A 263 -7.84 3.26 -17.07
CA ILE A 263 -7.80 2.33 -18.22
C ILE A 263 -8.80 2.76 -19.29
N PRO A 264 -10.10 2.96 -19.00
CA PRO A 264 -11.05 3.48 -19.99
C PRO A 264 -10.62 4.82 -20.59
N SER A 265 -10.12 5.76 -19.77
CA SER A 265 -9.64 7.06 -20.25
C SER A 265 -8.49 6.93 -21.26
N ALA A 266 -7.56 6.01 -21.01
CA ALA A 266 -6.46 5.69 -21.92
C ALA A 266 -6.94 4.96 -23.18
N MET A 267 -7.94 4.09 -23.06
CA MET A 267 -8.54 3.37 -24.18
C MET A 267 -9.27 4.30 -25.15
N VAL A 268 -9.95 5.35 -24.66
CA VAL A 268 -10.63 6.35 -25.51
C VAL A 268 -9.68 7.05 -26.47
N VAL A 269 -8.42 7.27 -26.08
CA VAL A 269 -7.38 7.84 -26.96
C VAL A 269 -6.51 6.78 -27.66
N ALA A 270 -6.98 5.52 -27.65
CA ALA A 270 -6.40 4.35 -28.30
C ALA A 270 -4.99 3.96 -27.82
N LEU A 271 -4.61 4.23 -26.56
CA LEU A 271 -3.29 3.81 -26.04
C LEU A 271 -3.13 2.29 -25.93
N HIS A 272 -4.22 1.55 -25.76
CA HIS A 272 -4.23 0.09 -25.73
C HIS A 272 -3.93 -0.59 -27.08
N ARG A 273 -3.95 0.18 -28.17
CA ARG A 273 -3.68 -0.32 -29.52
C ARG A 273 -2.26 0.00 -29.92
N ASP A 274 -1.54 -0.96 -30.51
CA ASP A 274 -0.20 -0.65 -31.01
C ASP A 274 -0.24 0.45 -32.07
N PRO A 275 0.63 1.48 -31.99
CA PRO A 275 0.67 2.57 -32.97
C PRO A 275 0.79 2.12 -34.43
N SER A 276 1.42 0.96 -34.71
CA SER A 276 1.51 0.40 -36.07
C SER A 276 0.14 0.06 -36.70
N LYS A 277 -0.90 -0.08 -35.86
CA LYS A 277 -2.27 -0.43 -36.25
C LYS A 277 -3.22 0.77 -36.22
N LEU A 278 -2.70 1.96 -35.93
CA LEU A 278 -3.45 3.21 -35.87
C LEU A 278 -3.20 4.06 -37.11
N PHE A 279 -3.78 5.25 -37.12
CA PHE A 279 -3.52 6.26 -38.14
C PHE A 279 -2.02 6.66 -38.15
N PRO A 280 -1.49 7.10 -39.31
CA PRO A 280 -0.09 7.54 -39.41
C PRO A 280 0.26 8.62 -38.38
N MET A 281 1.40 8.46 -37.72
CA MET A 281 1.95 9.41 -36.75
C MET A 281 3.48 9.35 -36.76
N SER A 282 4.14 10.38 -36.20
CA SER A 282 5.60 10.38 -36.13
C SER A 282 6.12 9.23 -35.26
N PRO A 283 7.32 8.68 -35.54
CA PRO A 283 7.92 7.62 -34.72
C PRO A 283 8.04 7.99 -33.24
N ALA A 284 8.37 9.25 -32.93
CA ALA A 284 8.42 9.75 -31.56
C ALA A 284 7.04 9.70 -30.87
N SER A 285 5.96 10.04 -31.58
CA SER A 285 4.59 9.95 -31.07
C SER A 285 4.15 8.51 -30.81
N ALA A 286 4.54 7.58 -31.70
CA ALA A 286 4.28 6.16 -31.53
C ALA A 286 4.97 5.61 -30.27
N GLU A 287 6.27 5.88 -30.10
CA GLU A 287 7.02 5.44 -28.92
C GLU A 287 6.49 6.06 -27.63
N PHE A 288 6.12 7.35 -27.65
CA PHE A 288 5.53 8.00 -26.49
C PHE A 288 4.19 7.36 -26.06
N ARG A 289 3.36 6.92 -27.02
CA ARG A 289 2.12 6.19 -26.74
C ARG A 289 2.39 4.84 -26.07
N ARG A 290 3.37 4.06 -26.55
CA ARG A 290 3.77 2.77 -25.94
C ARG A 290 4.27 2.95 -24.50
N ARG A 291 5.10 3.98 -24.27
CA ARG A 291 5.59 4.36 -22.93
C ARG A 291 4.42 4.67 -22.00
N LEU A 292 3.51 5.54 -22.41
CA LEU A 292 2.38 5.95 -21.57
C LEU A 292 1.38 4.82 -21.32
N TRP A 293 1.14 3.94 -22.30
CA TRP A 293 0.31 2.74 -22.08
C TRP A 293 0.92 1.81 -21.04
N THR A 294 2.24 1.58 -21.10
CA THR A 294 2.95 0.76 -20.10
C THR A 294 2.83 1.34 -18.70
N THR A 295 2.87 2.68 -18.57
CA THR A 295 2.60 3.38 -17.30
C THR A 295 1.19 3.15 -16.79
N VAL A 296 0.19 3.26 -17.67
CA VAL A 296 -1.22 3.01 -17.31
C VAL A 296 -1.42 1.59 -16.78
N LEU A 297 -0.79 0.61 -17.44
CA LEU A 297 -0.80 -0.79 -17.00
C LEU A 297 -0.16 -0.97 -15.62
N GLU A 298 1.03 -0.38 -15.40
CA GLU A 298 1.74 -0.46 -14.13
C GLU A 298 0.95 0.17 -12.97
N LEU A 299 0.39 1.36 -13.18
CA LEU A 299 -0.46 2.03 -12.19
C LEU A 299 -1.70 1.21 -11.86
N SER A 300 -2.31 0.58 -12.87
CA SER A 300 -3.50 -0.24 -12.66
C SER A 300 -3.21 -1.44 -11.76
N LEU A 301 -2.14 -2.20 -12.02
CA LEU A 301 -1.80 -3.36 -11.17
C LEU A 301 -1.41 -2.93 -9.75
N ASN A 302 -0.66 -1.84 -9.59
CA ASN A 302 -0.27 -1.32 -8.28
C ASN A 302 -1.50 -0.91 -7.46
N SER A 303 -2.46 -0.26 -8.10
CA SER A 303 -3.74 0.11 -7.47
C SER A 303 -4.56 -1.12 -7.05
N THR A 304 -4.63 -2.13 -7.93
CA THR A 304 -5.38 -3.36 -7.68
C THR A 304 -4.81 -4.17 -6.51
N VAL A 305 -3.49 -4.36 -6.47
CA VAL A 305 -2.85 -5.13 -5.40
C VAL A 305 -2.96 -4.40 -4.06
N ASP A 306 -2.80 -3.07 -4.05
CA ASP A 306 -2.86 -2.28 -2.82
C ASP A 306 -4.28 -2.22 -2.24
N ALA A 307 -5.29 -2.04 -3.11
CA ALA A 307 -6.70 -2.04 -2.71
C ALA A 307 -7.25 -3.42 -2.31
N GLY A 308 -6.53 -4.51 -2.59
CA GLY A 308 -7.02 -5.86 -2.34
C GLY A 308 -8.23 -6.23 -3.21
N GLN A 309 -8.24 -5.80 -4.47
CA GLN A 309 -9.34 -5.98 -5.41
C GLN A 309 -8.92 -6.86 -6.60
N PRO A 310 -9.86 -7.47 -7.35
CA PRO A 310 -9.53 -8.19 -8.58
C PRO A 310 -9.12 -7.22 -9.71
N PRO A 311 -8.23 -7.63 -10.63
CA PRO A 311 -7.97 -6.87 -11.85
C PRO A 311 -9.24 -6.76 -12.71
N LEU A 312 -9.50 -5.57 -13.27
CA LEU A 312 -10.69 -5.29 -14.09
C LEU A 312 -10.46 -5.48 -15.61
N PHE A 313 -9.30 -6.00 -16.01
CA PHE A 313 -8.94 -6.19 -17.42
C PHE A 313 -8.08 -7.45 -17.63
N SER A 314 -7.93 -7.87 -18.88
CA SER A 314 -7.17 -9.04 -19.35
C SER A 314 -6.08 -8.65 -20.35
N LEU A 315 -5.15 -9.58 -20.59
CA LEU A 315 -4.13 -9.44 -21.63
C LEU A 315 -4.76 -9.32 -23.02
N ASP A 316 -5.93 -9.92 -23.23
CA ASP A 316 -6.65 -9.91 -24.52
C ASP A 316 -7.28 -8.55 -24.85
N ASN A 317 -7.26 -7.60 -23.91
CA ASN A 317 -7.88 -6.28 -24.09
C ASN A 317 -6.95 -5.24 -24.74
N PHE A 318 -5.68 -5.57 -24.98
CA PHE A 318 -4.72 -4.67 -25.59
C PHE A 318 -3.71 -5.44 -26.45
N ASP A 319 -3.14 -4.76 -27.45
CA ASP A 319 -2.09 -5.31 -28.29
C ASP A 319 -0.92 -4.35 -28.49
N CYS A 320 -0.89 -3.25 -27.73
CA CYS A 320 0.23 -2.32 -27.67
C CYS A 320 1.47 -3.02 -27.07
N GLU A 321 2.57 -2.98 -27.81
CA GLU A 321 3.84 -3.56 -27.40
C GLU A 321 4.54 -2.71 -26.33
N LEU A 322 5.53 -3.31 -25.65
CA LEU A 322 6.41 -2.57 -24.76
C LEU A 322 7.18 -1.48 -25.53
N PRO A 323 7.55 -0.36 -24.88
CA PRO A 323 8.32 0.69 -25.53
C PRO A 323 9.71 0.19 -25.94
N SER A 324 10.27 0.82 -26.97
CA SER A 324 11.63 0.55 -27.42
C SER A 324 12.68 1.08 -26.41
N ASN A 325 13.85 0.44 -26.36
CA ASN A 325 14.98 0.86 -25.51
C ASN A 325 15.64 2.11 -26.11
N LEU A 326 15.18 3.30 -25.70
CA LEU A 326 15.51 4.59 -26.31
C LEU A 326 15.75 5.62 -25.23
N ASP A 327 16.76 6.47 -25.43
CA ASP A 327 16.89 7.68 -24.63
C ASP A 327 15.79 8.69 -24.99
N ASP A 328 15.58 9.68 -24.12
CA ASP A 328 14.58 10.73 -24.38
C ASP A 328 15.01 11.69 -25.49
N ASP A 329 16.29 12.03 -25.57
CA ASP A 329 16.81 12.92 -26.63
C ASP A 329 16.70 12.31 -28.03
N GLN A 330 16.51 11.00 -28.15
CA GLN A 330 16.21 10.32 -29.41
C GLN A 330 14.76 10.55 -29.88
N LEU A 331 13.85 11.00 -29.01
CA LEU A 331 12.45 11.26 -29.35
C LEU A 331 12.25 12.72 -29.81
N ASP A 332 12.59 12.98 -31.08
CA ASP A 332 12.29 14.26 -31.71
C ASP A 332 10.87 14.26 -32.30
N PHE A 333 9.97 15.04 -31.70
CA PHE A 333 8.58 15.19 -32.15
C PHE A 333 8.44 16.08 -33.40
N ALA A 334 9.49 16.80 -33.80
CA ALA A 334 9.51 17.62 -35.01
C ALA A 334 10.10 16.89 -36.23
N SER A 335 10.66 15.69 -36.03
CA SER A 335 11.28 14.90 -37.07
C SER A 335 10.50 13.61 -37.34
N ASP A 336 10.50 13.17 -38.60
CA ASP A 336 9.98 11.87 -39.02
C ASP A 336 11.07 10.77 -39.01
N SER A 337 12.28 11.08 -38.51
CA SER A 337 13.35 10.09 -38.39
C SER A 337 12.99 9.00 -37.38
N THR A 338 13.00 7.74 -37.82
CA THR A 338 12.82 6.60 -36.94
C THR A 338 14.00 6.48 -35.96
N PRO A 339 13.78 6.58 -34.64
CA PRO A 339 14.85 6.41 -33.66
C PRO A 339 15.34 4.96 -33.68
N THR A 340 16.64 4.75 -33.55
CA THR A 340 17.24 3.42 -33.47
C THR A 340 17.29 2.95 -32.02
N PRO A 341 16.59 1.86 -31.65
CA PRO A 341 16.67 1.28 -30.32
C PRO A 341 18.09 0.81 -30.00
N LYS A 342 18.51 0.99 -28.75
CA LYS A 342 19.79 0.44 -28.27
C LYS A 342 19.63 -1.03 -27.88
N ASP A 343 20.73 -1.77 -27.92
CA ASP A 343 20.79 -3.16 -27.47
C ASP A 343 20.29 -3.32 -26.03
N GLU A 344 19.72 -4.48 -25.69
CA GLU A 344 19.13 -4.73 -24.37
C GLU A 344 20.11 -4.57 -23.20
N GLY A 345 21.41 -4.80 -23.45
CA GLY A 345 22.48 -4.62 -22.47
C GLY A 345 22.92 -3.17 -22.26
N VAL A 346 22.32 -2.22 -22.98
CA VAL A 346 22.66 -0.79 -22.88
C VAL A 346 21.55 -0.05 -22.15
N PHE A 347 21.93 0.60 -21.05
CA PHE A 347 21.01 1.41 -20.25
C PHE A 347 20.51 2.62 -21.05
N THR A 348 19.20 2.83 -21.00
CA THR A 348 18.49 4.04 -21.40
C THR A 348 17.51 4.42 -20.29
N GLN A 349 16.92 5.62 -20.38
CA GLN A 349 15.88 6.03 -19.44
C GLN A 349 14.61 5.16 -19.50
N THR A 350 14.39 4.34 -20.54
CA THR A 350 13.25 3.39 -20.61
C THR A 350 13.56 1.97 -20.13
N SER A 351 14.83 1.62 -19.90
CA SER A 351 15.23 0.22 -19.59
C SER A 351 14.48 -0.37 -18.39
N THR A 352 14.32 0.40 -17.30
CA THR A 352 13.60 -0.06 -16.10
C THR A 352 12.11 -0.26 -16.36
N GLN A 353 11.47 0.63 -17.11
CA GLN A 353 10.05 0.50 -17.48
C GLN A 353 9.82 -0.76 -18.34
N ILE A 354 10.71 -1.03 -19.30
CA ILE A 354 10.67 -2.23 -20.15
C ILE A 354 10.83 -3.49 -19.28
N ALA A 355 11.79 -3.50 -18.37
CA ALA A 355 12.05 -4.64 -17.50
C ALA A 355 10.86 -4.96 -16.57
N LEU A 356 10.23 -3.93 -15.99
CA LEU A 356 8.98 -4.09 -15.23
C LEU A 356 7.81 -4.55 -16.11
N GLY A 357 7.71 -4.01 -17.33
CA GLY A 357 6.70 -4.41 -18.31
C GLY A 357 6.78 -5.89 -18.67
N ARG A 358 7.99 -6.47 -18.73
CA ARG A 358 8.18 -7.92 -18.98
C ARG A 358 7.61 -8.81 -17.86
N SER A 359 7.55 -8.33 -16.62
CA SER A 359 6.96 -9.08 -15.49
C SER A 359 5.45 -8.86 -15.35
N PHE A 360 4.83 -8.01 -16.18
CA PHE A 360 3.42 -7.63 -16.06
C PHE A 360 2.47 -8.84 -16.09
N ALA A 361 2.67 -9.76 -17.04
CA ALA A 361 1.76 -10.89 -17.25
C ALA A 361 1.69 -11.81 -16.02
N VAL A 362 2.83 -12.15 -15.42
CA VAL A 362 2.88 -13.01 -14.21
C VAL A 362 2.29 -12.27 -13.00
N ARG A 363 2.58 -10.98 -12.84
CA ARG A 363 2.00 -10.15 -11.76
C ARG A 363 0.48 -10.10 -11.85
N MET A 364 -0.07 -9.96 -13.05
CA MET A 364 -1.52 -10.00 -13.25
C MET A 364 -2.10 -11.41 -13.02
N ALA A 365 -1.41 -12.47 -13.43
CA ALA A 365 -1.83 -13.85 -13.21
C ALA A 365 -1.94 -14.17 -11.71
N ILE A 366 -1.00 -13.69 -10.89
CA ILE A 366 -1.04 -13.81 -9.42
C ILE A 366 -2.28 -13.13 -8.84
N LEU A 367 -2.57 -11.89 -9.25
CA LEU A 367 -3.75 -11.19 -8.74
C LEU A 367 -5.05 -11.91 -9.15
N LYS A 368 -5.13 -12.40 -10.40
CA LYS A 368 -6.26 -13.20 -10.87
C LYS A 368 -6.41 -14.49 -10.06
N HIS A 369 -5.31 -15.19 -9.80
CA HIS A 369 -5.28 -16.41 -8.98
C HIS A 369 -5.76 -16.16 -7.55
N GLY A 370 -5.22 -15.12 -6.90
CA GLY A 370 -5.63 -14.73 -5.53
C GLY A 370 -7.08 -14.25 -5.44
N SER A 371 -7.63 -13.72 -6.52
CA SER A 371 -9.05 -13.32 -6.61
C SER A 371 -10.01 -14.46 -6.98
N CYS A 372 -9.50 -15.64 -7.33
CA CYS A 372 -10.32 -16.74 -7.81
C CYS A 372 -11.16 -17.35 -6.67
N LEU A 373 -12.48 -17.23 -6.78
CA LEU A 373 -13.41 -17.82 -5.80
C LEU A 373 -13.36 -19.36 -5.79
N ARG A 374 -13.05 -19.97 -6.93
CA ARG A 374 -12.91 -21.44 -7.05
C ARG A 374 -11.57 -21.89 -6.45
N SER A 375 -11.51 -23.10 -5.90
CA SER A 375 -10.23 -23.62 -5.38
C SER A 375 -9.29 -23.87 -6.55
N ALA A 376 -8.23 -23.10 -6.64
CA ALA A 376 -7.10 -23.46 -7.48
C ALA A 376 -6.34 -24.63 -6.85
N GLY A 377 -5.82 -25.52 -7.68
CA GLY A 377 -5.00 -26.64 -7.20
C GLY A 377 -3.63 -26.16 -6.70
N PRO A 378 -2.98 -26.91 -5.80
CA PRO A 378 -1.64 -26.58 -5.29
C PRO A 378 -0.60 -26.47 -6.42
N GLU A 379 -0.75 -27.24 -7.50
CA GLU A 379 0.11 -27.20 -8.69
C GLU A 379 0.15 -25.81 -9.35
N GLN A 380 -1.00 -25.16 -9.47
CA GLN A 380 -1.08 -23.82 -10.07
C GLN A 380 -0.39 -22.78 -9.19
N THR A 381 -0.54 -22.89 -7.87
CA THR A 381 0.14 -22.01 -6.91
C THR A 381 1.66 -22.16 -6.99
N LEU A 382 2.16 -23.39 -7.12
CA LEU A 382 3.60 -23.67 -7.27
C LEU A 382 4.13 -23.17 -8.62
N ALA A 383 3.39 -23.38 -9.71
CA ALA A 383 3.77 -22.90 -11.03
C ALA A 383 3.89 -21.36 -11.06
N LEU A 384 2.88 -20.65 -10.56
CA LEU A 384 2.91 -19.19 -10.47
C LEU A 384 4.02 -18.67 -9.54
N SER A 385 4.35 -19.41 -8.48
CA SER A 385 5.51 -19.08 -7.64
C SER A 385 6.81 -19.17 -8.42
N SER A 386 7.00 -20.24 -9.20
CA SER A 386 8.19 -20.41 -10.05
C SER A 386 8.30 -19.28 -11.07
N ASP A 387 7.21 -18.97 -11.77
CA ASP A 387 7.16 -17.90 -12.77
C ASP A 387 7.46 -16.53 -12.14
N LEU A 388 6.93 -16.26 -10.95
CA LEU A 388 7.17 -15.01 -10.22
C LEU A 388 8.64 -14.85 -9.85
N MET A 389 9.25 -15.90 -9.31
CA MET A 389 10.65 -15.88 -8.89
C MET A 389 11.58 -15.75 -10.10
N ALA A 390 11.27 -16.42 -11.22
CA ALA A 390 11.98 -16.24 -12.48
C ALA A 390 11.89 -14.80 -13.00
N ALA A 391 10.69 -14.21 -12.97
CA ALA A 391 10.49 -12.82 -13.37
C ALA A 391 11.21 -11.83 -12.45
N ALA A 392 11.20 -12.05 -11.13
CA ALA A 392 11.92 -11.24 -10.17
C ALA A 392 13.43 -11.30 -10.40
N GLN A 393 13.97 -12.50 -10.67
CA GLN A 393 15.38 -12.69 -10.97
C GLN A 393 15.77 -12.04 -12.31
N ALA A 394 14.93 -12.13 -13.35
CA ALA A 394 15.17 -11.50 -14.64
C ALA A 394 15.16 -9.96 -14.53
N LEU A 395 14.21 -9.39 -13.77
CA LEU A 395 14.17 -7.97 -13.47
C LEU A 395 15.45 -7.54 -12.73
N ARG A 396 15.82 -8.28 -11.67
CA ARG A 396 17.03 -8.01 -10.89
C ARG A 396 18.29 -8.07 -11.76
N ALA A 397 18.43 -9.10 -12.60
CA ALA A 397 19.57 -9.27 -13.49
C ALA A 397 19.68 -8.09 -14.48
N THR A 398 18.55 -7.62 -15.02
CA THR A 398 18.53 -6.45 -15.92
C THR A 398 18.95 -5.18 -15.17
N VAL A 399 18.31 -4.90 -14.05
CA VAL A 399 18.51 -3.68 -13.25
C VAL A 399 19.95 -3.60 -12.71
N HIS A 400 20.52 -4.71 -12.25
CA HIS A 400 21.92 -4.77 -11.77
C HIS A 400 22.94 -4.86 -12.91
N GLY A 401 22.64 -5.58 -14.00
CA GLY A 401 23.53 -5.70 -15.15
C GLY A 401 23.79 -4.36 -15.85
N LEU A 402 22.89 -3.40 -15.68
CA LEU A 402 23.00 -2.04 -16.20
C LEU A 402 23.71 -1.06 -15.23
N GLN A 403 24.28 -1.52 -14.12
CA GLN A 403 25.09 -0.69 -13.23
C GLN A 403 26.39 -0.18 -13.91
N PRO A 404 26.92 0.99 -13.47
CA PRO A 404 26.40 1.89 -12.44
C PRO A 404 25.32 2.86 -12.95
N LYS A 405 24.87 2.75 -14.21
CA LYS A 405 23.99 3.74 -14.85
C LYS A 405 22.57 3.73 -14.30
N THR A 406 22.07 2.59 -13.80
CA THR A 406 20.77 2.50 -13.14
C THR A 406 20.78 3.22 -11.78
N PRO A 407 19.99 4.28 -11.54
CA PRO A 407 19.91 4.96 -10.25
C PRO A 407 19.43 4.05 -9.11
N SER A 408 19.88 4.32 -7.87
CA SER A 408 19.50 3.56 -6.67
C SER A 408 17.98 3.47 -6.48
N PHE A 409 17.28 4.58 -6.71
CA PHE A 409 15.82 4.65 -6.60
C PHE A 409 15.11 3.64 -7.52
N GLN A 410 15.54 3.50 -8.79
CA GLN A 410 14.96 2.52 -9.72
C GLN A 410 15.19 1.08 -9.24
N ARG A 411 16.36 0.78 -8.67
CA ARG A 411 16.67 -0.56 -8.15
C ARG A 411 15.77 -0.90 -6.97
N TYR A 412 15.68 0.02 -6.01
CA TYR A 412 14.82 -0.13 -4.85
C TYR A 412 13.35 -0.30 -5.27
N TYR A 413 12.85 0.57 -6.14
CA TYR A 413 11.45 0.52 -6.58
C TYR A 413 11.14 -0.80 -7.28
N SER A 414 12.01 -1.27 -8.17
CA SER A 414 11.84 -2.54 -8.89
C SER A 414 11.74 -3.73 -7.95
N ASP A 415 12.62 -3.78 -6.95
CA ASP A 415 12.63 -4.82 -5.92
C ASP A 415 11.39 -4.73 -4.99
N MET A 416 11.02 -3.52 -4.55
CA MET A 416 9.84 -3.25 -3.75
C MET A 416 8.54 -3.71 -4.44
N ILE A 417 8.41 -3.43 -5.74
CA ILE A 417 7.24 -3.87 -6.51
C ILE A 417 7.18 -5.39 -6.58
N MET A 418 8.28 -6.09 -6.91
CA MET A 418 8.25 -7.56 -6.95
C MET A 418 7.92 -8.18 -5.59
N LYS A 419 8.47 -7.63 -4.50
CA LYS A 419 8.11 -8.04 -3.13
C LYS A 419 6.62 -7.91 -2.85
N ARG A 420 5.95 -6.85 -3.33
CA ARG A 420 4.50 -6.69 -3.17
C ARG A 420 3.71 -7.87 -3.74
N TYR A 421 4.12 -8.39 -4.91
CA TYR A 421 3.48 -9.55 -5.54
C TYR A 421 3.92 -10.88 -4.91
N ILE A 422 5.15 -10.97 -4.40
CA ILE A 422 5.58 -12.09 -3.56
C ILE A 422 4.67 -12.21 -2.34
N PHE A 423 4.41 -11.10 -1.64
CA PHE A 423 3.48 -11.09 -0.52
C PHE A 423 2.06 -11.46 -0.94
N ALA A 424 1.54 -10.87 -2.02
CA ALA A 424 0.17 -11.17 -2.49
C ALA A 424 -0.04 -12.67 -2.80
N HIS A 425 0.99 -13.35 -3.30
CA HIS A 425 0.92 -14.78 -3.63
C HIS A 425 1.17 -15.70 -2.44
N HIS A 426 2.18 -15.41 -1.62
CA HIS A 426 2.68 -16.34 -0.61
C HIS A 426 2.13 -16.09 0.80
N MET A 427 1.74 -14.85 1.14
CA MET A 427 1.21 -14.53 2.46
C MET A 427 -0.02 -15.39 2.86
N PRO A 428 -0.98 -15.68 1.97
CA PRO A 428 -2.12 -16.55 2.31
C PRO A 428 -1.74 -17.99 2.66
N ILE A 429 -0.52 -18.41 2.33
CA ILE A 429 0.04 -19.75 2.54
C ILE A 429 0.79 -19.82 3.89
N VAL A 430 1.23 -18.69 4.44
CA VAL A 430 2.00 -18.61 5.70
C VAL A 430 1.33 -19.37 6.85
N PRO A 431 0.01 -19.23 7.12
CA PRO A 431 -0.65 -19.96 8.21
C PRO A 431 -0.76 -21.48 8.00
N LEU A 432 -0.55 -21.98 6.77
CA LEU A 432 -0.79 -23.39 6.46
C LEU A 432 0.30 -24.26 7.06
N ARG A 433 -0.10 -25.28 7.80
CA ARG A 433 0.83 -26.25 8.42
C ARG A 433 1.28 -27.37 7.46
N ASP A 434 0.91 -27.29 6.18
CA ASP A 434 1.29 -28.26 5.15
C ASP A 434 2.82 -28.24 4.91
N PRO A 435 3.54 -29.36 5.15
CA PRO A 435 4.96 -29.48 4.85
C PRO A 435 5.30 -29.22 3.38
N ASN A 436 4.40 -29.55 2.45
CA ASN A 436 4.61 -29.34 1.01
C ASN A 436 4.64 -27.86 0.62
N MET A 437 4.12 -26.99 1.49
CA MET A 437 4.10 -25.54 1.29
C MET A 437 5.24 -24.81 2.01
N PHE A 438 6.19 -25.54 2.62
CA PHE A 438 7.29 -24.94 3.39
C PHE A 438 8.15 -23.96 2.57
N SER A 439 8.55 -24.34 1.36
CA SER A 439 9.36 -23.48 0.47
C SER A 439 8.67 -22.16 0.15
N LEU A 440 7.36 -22.19 -0.09
CA LEU A 440 6.55 -21.00 -0.38
C LEU A 440 6.49 -20.03 0.81
N ARG A 441 6.46 -20.57 2.03
CA ARG A 441 6.51 -19.75 3.25
C ARG A 441 7.87 -19.08 3.42
N SER A 442 8.95 -19.84 3.23
CA SER A 442 10.32 -19.30 3.30
C SER A 442 10.50 -18.11 2.35
N ILE A 443 10.02 -18.22 1.11
CA ILE A 443 10.07 -17.12 0.13
C ILE A 443 9.40 -15.84 0.67
N CYS A 444 8.23 -15.98 1.31
CA CYS A 444 7.50 -14.85 1.90
C CYS A 444 8.28 -14.21 3.05
N VAL A 445 8.81 -15.05 3.96
CA VAL A 445 9.58 -14.61 5.13
C VAL A 445 10.87 -13.92 4.68
N ASP A 446 11.63 -14.51 3.77
CA ASP A 446 12.87 -13.92 3.26
C ASP A 446 12.63 -12.58 2.55
N ALA A 447 11.53 -12.45 1.81
CA ALA A 447 11.10 -11.18 1.23
C ALA A 447 10.74 -10.13 2.30
N ALA A 448 10.11 -10.54 3.41
CA ALA A 448 9.76 -9.67 4.53
C ALA A 448 11.00 -9.14 5.26
N PHE A 449 11.95 -10.02 5.58
CA PHE A 449 13.24 -9.61 6.14
C PHE A 449 13.97 -8.64 5.20
N SER A 450 14.07 -9.01 3.92
CA SER A 450 14.68 -8.16 2.88
C SER A 450 14.03 -6.77 2.79
N ALA A 451 12.71 -6.67 2.91
CA ALA A 451 12.00 -5.38 2.89
C ALA A 451 12.33 -4.52 4.12
N CYS A 452 12.30 -5.12 5.32
CA CYS A 452 12.54 -4.40 6.58
C CYS A 452 13.97 -3.88 6.74
N TYR A 453 14.95 -4.42 6.02
CA TYR A 453 16.29 -3.82 5.97
C TYR A 453 16.27 -2.37 5.49
N SER A 454 15.32 -2.03 4.64
CA SER A 454 15.20 -0.68 4.06
C SER A 454 14.74 0.37 5.07
N VAL A 455 14.09 -0.06 6.16
CA VAL A 455 13.62 0.85 7.23
C VAL A 455 14.65 1.02 8.36
N LEU A 456 15.78 0.31 8.31
CA LEU A 456 16.85 0.43 9.30
C LEU A 456 17.74 1.67 9.12
N ASP A 457 17.56 2.43 8.03
CA ASP A 457 18.20 3.74 7.88
C ASP A 457 17.34 4.86 8.47
N ALA A 458 17.41 4.96 9.79
CA ALA A 458 17.06 6.17 10.51
C ALA A 458 18.22 6.53 11.43
N GLU A 459 18.53 7.81 11.51
CA GLU A 459 19.53 8.42 12.37
C GLU A 459 19.15 8.34 13.86
N THR A 460 18.60 7.22 14.32
CA THR A 460 18.52 6.92 15.75
C THR A 460 19.93 6.53 16.19
N HIS A 461 20.49 7.25 17.16
CA HIS A 461 21.82 6.98 17.71
C HIS A 461 22.03 5.50 18.10
N THR A 462 20.95 4.77 18.39
CA THR A 462 20.95 3.34 18.71
C THR A 462 21.28 2.40 17.55
N ALA A 463 20.99 2.76 16.29
CA ALA A 463 21.24 1.87 15.14
C ALA A 463 22.70 1.93 14.64
N LYS A 464 23.38 3.06 14.80
CA LYS A 464 24.79 3.21 14.36
C LYS A 464 25.75 2.32 15.16
N ASP A 465 25.42 2.01 16.40
CA ASP A 465 26.24 1.22 17.32
C ASP A 465 25.75 -0.23 17.49
N ASP A 466 24.72 -0.65 16.73
CA ASP A 466 24.23 -2.03 16.81
C ASP A 466 25.22 -3.00 16.12
N PRO A 467 25.85 -3.93 16.87
CA PRO A 467 26.87 -4.82 16.30
C PRO A 467 26.33 -5.77 15.24
N LEU A 468 25.04 -6.16 15.33
CA LEU A 468 24.40 -7.02 14.36
C LEU A 468 24.13 -6.26 13.06
N LEU A 469 23.62 -5.02 13.14
CA LEU A 469 23.47 -4.17 11.96
C LEU A 469 24.81 -3.89 11.27
N TYR A 470 25.86 -3.60 12.05
CA TYR A 470 27.21 -3.45 11.53
C TYR A 470 27.66 -4.71 10.78
N ALA A 471 27.51 -5.89 11.39
CA ALA A 471 27.89 -7.16 10.78
C ALA A 471 27.12 -7.43 9.48
N LEU A 472 25.82 -7.13 9.45
CA LEU A 472 24.95 -7.30 8.27
C LEU A 472 25.31 -6.34 7.13
N ARG A 473 25.73 -5.10 7.44
CA ARG A 473 26.23 -4.16 6.43
C ARG A 473 27.58 -4.56 5.85
N GLN A 474 28.49 -5.06 6.69
CA GLN A 474 29.83 -5.46 6.24
C GLN A 474 29.84 -6.80 5.50
N ASN A 475 29.00 -7.76 5.90
CA ASN A 475 29.09 -9.15 5.43
C ASN A 475 27.80 -9.68 4.79
N GLY A 476 26.66 -9.03 5.04
CA GLY A 476 25.32 -9.49 4.61
C GLY A 476 24.80 -8.82 3.35
N GLY A 477 25.54 -7.88 2.75
CA GLY A 477 25.10 -7.16 1.55
C GLY A 477 23.95 -6.18 1.79
N VAL A 478 23.74 -5.75 3.03
CA VAL A 478 22.73 -4.75 3.39
C VAL A 478 23.29 -3.36 3.09
N GLU A 479 22.84 -2.77 1.98
CA GLU A 479 23.24 -1.43 1.56
C GLU A 479 22.39 -0.34 2.23
N ALA A 480 23.04 0.78 2.58
CA ALA A 480 22.36 1.97 3.01
C ALA A 480 21.50 2.54 1.87
N GLN A 481 20.29 2.98 2.18
CA GLN A 481 19.37 3.52 1.19
C GLN A 481 19.72 4.97 0.85
N CYS A 482 19.43 5.39 -0.38
CA CYS A 482 19.58 6.80 -0.73
C CYS A 482 18.50 7.65 -0.03
N PRO A 483 18.75 8.96 0.21
CA PRO A 483 17.83 9.83 0.96
C PRO A 483 16.40 9.84 0.40
N GLU A 484 16.25 9.75 -0.92
CA GLU A 484 14.95 9.75 -1.59
C GLU A 484 14.15 8.49 -1.27
N VAL A 485 14.81 7.33 -1.17
CA VAL A 485 14.16 6.07 -0.76
C VAL A 485 13.75 6.12 0.71
N LYS A 486 14.60 6.67 1.59
CA LYS A 486 14.25 6.89 3.01
C LYS A 486 12.99 7.74 3.13
N ARG A 487 12.94 8.86 2.41
CA ARG A 487 11.78 9.78 2.44
C ARG A 487 10.56 9.18 1.78
N LEU A 488 10.72 8.39 0.72
CA LEU A 488 9.63 7.60 0.15
C LEU A 488 9.05 6.65 1.22
N LEU A 489 9.88 5.90 1.94
CA LEU A 489 9.41 5.00 3.00
C LEU A 489 8.72 5.72 4.17
N LEU A 490 9.17 6.93 4.52
CA LEU A 490 8.63 7.71 5.64
C LEU A 490 7.35 8.49 5.29
N CYS A 491 7.38 9.22 4.17
CA CYS A 491 6.36 10.20 3.81
C CYS A 491 5.31 9.66 2.84
N CYS A 492 5.65 8.66 2.02
CA CYS A 492 4.75 8.10 1.02
C CYS A 492 3.75 7.13 1.65
N ASN A 493 2.51 7.16 1.17
CA ASN A 493 1.52 6.12 1.38
C ASN A 493 1.56 5.06 0.27
N GLY A 494 0.61 4.12 0.27
CA GLY A 494 0.53 3.02 -0.69
C GLY A 494 1.57 1.92 -0.46
N ILE A 495 2.10 1.36 -1.56
CA ILE A 495 2.97 0.15 -1.58
C ILE A 495 4.17 0.21 -0.61
N PRO A 496 4.97 1.29 -0.52
CA PRO A 496 6.11 1.35 0.42
C PRO A 496 5.69 1.08 1.87
N ARG A 497 4.57 1.69 2.29
CA ARG A 497 4.01 1.56 3.63
C ARG A 497 3.32 0.21 3.83
N SER A 498 2.51 -0.23 2.86
CA SER A 498 1.80 -1.51 2.95
C SER A 498 2.76 -2.70 2.96
N ASN A 499 3.85 -2.66 2.19
CA ASN A 499 4.93 -3.65 2.25
C ASN A 499 5.61 -3.69 3.63
N THR A 500 5.90 -2.54 4.24
CA THR A 500 6.51 -2.47 5.57
C THR A 500 5.60 -3.12 6.62
N LYS A 501 4.29 -2.81 6.58
CA LYS A 501 3.29 -3.44 7.47
C LYS A 501 3.21 -4.95 7.26
N ILE A 502 3.07 -5.41 6.01
CA ILE A 502 3.02 -6.85 5.71
C ILE A 502 4.28 -7.55 6.24
N SER A 503 5.45 -6.95 6.02
CA SER A 503 6.72 -7.52 6.45
C SER A 503 6.81 -7.66 7.97
N MET A 504 6.40 -6.63 8.72
CA MET A 504 6.31 -6.66 10.18
C MET A 504 5.47 -7.85 10.67
N PHE A 505 4.26 -8.03 10.11
CA PHE A 505 3.38 -9.13 10.51
C PHE A 505 3.93 -10.51 10.10
N VAL A 506 4.53 -10.63 8.90
CA VAL A 506 5.13 -11.89 8.43
C VAL A 506 6.33 -12.29 9.30
N ILE A 507 7.21 -11.34 9.64
CA ILE A 507 8.36 -11.58 10.54
C ILE A 507 7.85 -12.01 11.93
N GLY A 508 6.89 -11.28 12.49
CA GLY A 508 6.32 -11.65 13.79
C GLY A 508 5.69 -13.05 13.77
N ALA A 509 4.99 -13.40 12.68
CA ALA A 509 4.35 -14.70 12.52
C ALA A 509 5.37 -15.84 12.39
N ASP A 510 6.49 -15.61 11.70
CA ASP A 510 7.58 -16.59 11.58
C ASP A 510 8.11 -16.97 12.98
N ILE A 511 8.43 -15.99 13.82
CA ILE A 511 8.89 -16.22 15.19
C ILE A 511 7.81 -16.89 16.06
N TYR A 512 6.56 -16.39 15.97
CA TYR A 512 5.43 -16.93 16.71
C TYR A 512 5.22 -18.42 16.41
N TYR A 513 5.17 -18.81 15.14
CA TYR A 513 4.94 -20.21 14.77
C TYR A 513 6.15 -21.13 15.04
N MET A 514 7.38 -20.61 14.99
CA MET A 514 8.56 -21.37 15.44
C MET A 514 8.47 -21.70 16.93
N SER A 515 8.03 -20.74 17.76
CA SER A 515 7.87 -20.95 19.20
C SER A 515 6.80 -21.98 19.56
N GLU A 516 5.66 -22.02 18.83
CA GLU A 516 4.58 -23.00 19.06
C GLU A 516 5.03 -24.45 18.85
N LYS A 517 6.03 -24.68 18.00
CA LYS A 517 6.56 -26.02 17.71
C LYS A 517 7.53 -26.54 18.77
N GLN A 518 7.82 -25.76 19.82
CA GLN A 518 8.86 -26.05 20.82
C GLN A 518 10.22 -26.33 20.18
N GLU A 519 10.48 -25.76 19.00
CA GLU A 519 11.82 -25.80 18.42
C GLU A 519 12.71 -24.91 19.31
N SER A 520 13.72 -25.50 19.94
CA SER A 520 14.63 -24.74 20.80
C SER A 520 15.34 -23.68 19.94
N LEU A 521 15.18 -22.40 20.28
CA LEU A 521 15.87 -21.28 19.63
C LEU A 521 17.39 -21.38 19.85
N GLN A 522 18.05 -22.25 19.09
CA GLN A 522 19.49 -22.50 19.15
C GLN A 522 20.10 -22.37 17.76
N GLY A 523 21.39 -22.07 17.69
CA GLY A 523 22.13 -21.97 16.43
C GLY A 523 21.54 -20.92 15.47
N SER A 524 21.22 -21.34 14.24
CA SER A 524 20.70 -20.45 13.19
C SER A 524 19.34 -19.83 13.53
N GLN A 525 18.50 -20.52 14.32
CA GLN A 525 17.19 -20.00 14.73
C GLN A 525 17.34 -18.83 15.72
N LEU A 526 18.33 -18.88 16.62
CA LEU A 526 18.62 -17.77 17.51
C LEU A 526 19.07 -16.52 16.74
N LEU A 527 19.96 -16.69 15.76
CA LEU A 527 20.42 -15.57 14.93
C LEU A 527 19.25 -14.94 14.15
N ARG A 528 18.36 -15.78 13.59
CA ARG A 528 17.16 -15.33 12.88
C ARG A 528 16.21 -14.54 13.80
N SER A 529 16.03 -14.99 15.03
CA SER A 529 15.25 -14.29 16.04
C SER A 529 15.86 -12.95 16.47
N MET A 530 17.20 -12.88 16.58
CA MET A 530 17.89 -11.62 16.85
C MET A 530 17.78 -10.63 15.68
N GLU A 531 17.89 -11.12 14.45
CA GLU A 531 17.66 -10.35 13.22
C GLU A 531 16.22 -9.80 13.18
N ALA A 532 15.21 -10.64 13.48
CA ALA A 532 13.81 -10.22 13.59
C ALA A 532 13.61 -9.10 14.64
N ARG A 533 14.21 -9.26 15.83
CA ARG A 533 14.17 -8.27 16.91
C ARG A 533 14.74 -6.92 16.46
N LEU A 534 15.88 -6.91 15.77
CA LEU A 534 16.50 -5.70 15.21
C LEU A 534 15.58 -5.03 14.18
N LEU A 535 15.07 -5.80 13.22
CA LEU A 535 14.21 -5.30 12.14
C LEU A 535 12.91 -4.69 12.69
N LEU A 536 12.23 -5.39 13.60
CA LEU A 536 11.00 -4.91 14.23
C LEU A 536 11.24 -3.66 15.10
N ARG A 537 12.43 -3.51 15.69
CA ARG A 537 12.81 -2.26 16.36
C ARG A 537 12.97 -1.10 15.38
N GLY A 538 13.51 -1.38 14.19
CA GLY A 538 13.52 -0.44 13.06
C GLY A 538 12.12 -0.02 12.65
N VAL A 539 11.18 -0.97 12.54
CA VAL A 539 9.76 -0.68 12.23
C VAL A 539 9.11 0.22 13.29
N CYS A 540 9.42 0.02 14.58
CA CYS A 540 8.97 0.89 15.66
C CYS A 540 9.45 2.34 15.48
N ALA A 541 10.72 2.54 15.13
CA ALA A 541 11.26 3.87 14.86
C ALA A 541 10.67 4.49 13.58
N TRP A 542 10.47 3.67 12.54
CA TRP A 542 9.83 4.09 11.29
C TRP A 542 8.38 4.56 11.53
N SER A 543 7.58 3.83 12.31
CA SER A 543 6.20 4.22 12.59
C SER A 543 6.11 5.52 13.40
N GLU A 544 7.04 5.75 14.33
CA GLU A 544 7.17 7.01 15.06
C GLU A 544 7.54 8.19 14.15
N ASN A 545 8.56 8.02 13.32
CA ASN A 545 8.99 9.05 12.37
C ASN A 545 7.92 9.33 11.31
N GLY A 546 7.12 8.33 10.95
CA GLY A 546 5.94 8.53 10.11
C GLY A 546 4.96 9.52 10.72
N ILE A 547 4.67 9.44 12.02
CA ILE A 547 3.79 10.41 12.70
C ILE A 547 4.38 11.82 12.62
N LYS A 548 5.68 11.96 12.90
CA LYS A 548 6.41 13.24 12.77
C LYS A 548 6.37 13.80 11.34
N ALA A 549 6.32 12.94 10.33
CA ALA A 549 6.14 13.30 8.92
C ALA A 549 4.68 13.60 8.51
N GLY A 550 3.78 13.77 9.48
CA GLY A 550 2.38 14.14 9.22
C GLY A 550 1.44 12.96 9.06
N GLN A 551 1.85 11.73 9.38
CA GLN A 551 0.93 10.58 9.42
C GLN A 551 0.05 10.66 10.66
N ARG A 552 -1.21 10.26 10.49
CA ARG A 552 -2.23 10.45 11.53
C ARG A 552 -2.58 9.14 12.23
N ASN A 553 -2.36 8.00 11.58
CA ASN A 553 -2.62 6.69 12.17
C ASN A 553 -1.58 6.37 13.26
N VAL A 554 -1.98 6.50 14.52
CA VAL A 554 -1.20 6.13 15.71
C VAL A 554 -1.25 4.64 16.05
N VAL A 555 -2.24 3.92 15.53
CA VAL A 555 -2.42 2.48 15.79
C VAL A 555 -1.29 1.68 15.15
N ASP A 556 -0.75 2.14 14.02
CA ASP A 556 0.46 1.57 13.43
C ASP A 556 1.64 1.56 14.41
N ARG A 557 1.79 2.61 15.24
CA ARG A 557 2.82 2.68 16.28
C ARG A 557 2.57 1.64 17.38
N SER A 558 1.34 1.63 17.90
CA SER A 558 0.89 0.70 18.94
C SER A 558 1.11 -0.76 18.53
N ILE A 559 0.73 -1.12 17.31
CA ILE A 559 0.90 -2.49 16.79
C ILE A 559 2.36 -2.82 16.52
N SER A 560 3.17 -1.87 16.04
CA SER A 560 4.60 -2.11 15.86
C SER A 560 5.31 -2.42 17.18
N GLU A 561 5.00 -1.69 18.26
CA GLU A 561 5.52 -1.98 19.60
C GLU A 561 5.02 -3.31 20.13
N ALA A 562 3.71 -3.58 19.99
CA ALA A 562 3.14 -4.85 20.42
C ALA A 562 3.75 -6.06 19.67
N THR A 563 4.00 -5.93 18.36
CA THR A 563 4.64 -6.98 17.56
C THR A 563 6.08 -7.22 18.00
N TRP A 564 6.83 -6.14 18.23
CA TRP A 564 8.20 -6.24 18.74
C TRP A 564 8.25 -6.86 20.14
N ALA A 565 7.35 -6.46 21.03
CA ALA A 565 7.26 -6.99 22.40
C ALA A 565 6.86 -8.46 22.43
N MET A 566 5.91 -8.87 21.58
CA MET A 566 5.55 -10.27 21.39
C MET A 566 6.78 -11.10 20.99
N VAL A 567 7.52 -10.67 19.95
CA VAL A 567 8.75 -11.35 19.52
C VAL A 567 9.80 -11.38 20.62
N ASN A 568 9.95 -10.30 21.39
CA ASN A 568 10.88 -10.28 22.51
C ASN A 568 10.51 -11.25 23.62
N ALA A 569 9.24 -11.27 24.02
CA ALA A 569 8.74 -12.16 25.05
C ALA A 569 8.92 -13.63 24.65
N LEU A 570 8.67 -13.97 23.39
CA LEU A 570 8.91 -15.32 22.87
C LEU A 570 10.38 -15.74 22.92
N ILE A 571 11.31 -14.82 22.61
CA ILE A 571 12.75 -15.09 22.67
C ILE A 571 13.23 -15.25 24.12
N GLU A 572 12.71 -14.43 25.03
CA GLU A 572 13.15 -14.39 26.44
C GLU A 572 12.37 -15.35 27.34
N GLY A 573 11.29 -15.96 26.85
CA GLY A 573 10.41 -16.83 27.63
C GLY A 573 9.52 -16.07 28.63
N HIS A 574 9.19 -14.81 28.33
CA HIS A 574 8.25 -14.00 29.12
C HIS A 574 6.79 -14.20 28.67
N ASP A 575 5.85 -13.70 29.46
CA ASP A 575 4.43 -13.74 29.11
C ASP A 575 4.14 -12.85 27.88
N VAL A 576 3.57 -13.46 26.85
CA VAL A 576 3.34 -12.81 25.56
C VAL A 576 2.18 -11.82 25.62
N ASP A 577 1.10 -12.17 26.33
CA ASP A 577 -0.10 -11.34 26.42
C ASP A 577 0.17 -10.08 27.26
N GLU A 578 0.91 -10.23 28.36
CA GLU A 578 1.37 -9.12 29.20
C GLU A 578 2.30 -8.16 28.42
N ALA A 579 3.29 -8.71 27.71
CA ALA A 579 4.22 -7.91 26.92
C ALA A 579 3.52 -7.15 25.78
N ILE A 580 2.58 -7.80 25.07
CA ILE A 580 1.76 -7.17 24.03
C ILE A 580 0.96 -5.99 24.63
N ALA A 581 0.29 -6.22 25.76
CA ALA A 581 -0.55 -5.19 26.37
C ALA A 581 0.28 -3.98 26.82
N GLU A 582 1.34 -4.21 27.58
CA GLU A 582 2.18 -3.14 28.11
C GLU A 582 2.81 -2.28 27.02
N HIS A 583 3.42 -2.91 26.01
CA HIS A 583 4.11 -2.19 24.95
C HIS A 583 3.16 -1.60 23.92
N GLY A 584 2.05 -2.27 23.62
CA GLY A 584 1.01 -1.76 22.75
C GLY A 584 0.41 -0.46 23.30
N ASP A 585 0.11 -0.41 24.60
CA ASP A 585 -0.41 0.78 25.27
C ASP A 585 0.62 1.91 25.30
N LYS A 586 1.88 1.61 25.63
CA LYS A 586 2.99 2.58 25.55
C LYS A 586 3.12 3.18 24.15
N GLY A 587 3.04 2.35 23.11
CA GLY A 587 3.11 2.77 21.72
C GLY A 587 1.94 3.69 21.34
N LEU A 588 0.73 3.37 21.79
CA LEU A 588 -0.46 4.19 21.56
C LEU A 588 -0.35 5.55 22.24
N GLN A 589 0.03 5.59 23.52
CA GLN A 589 0.22 6.82 24.29
C GLN A 589 1.31 7.71 23.68
N GLN A 590 2.43 7.12 23.24
CA GLN A 590 3.47 7.89 22.55
C GLN A 590 2.96 8.50 21.24
N GLY A 591 2.19 7.75 20.45
CA GLY A 591 1.59 8.25 19.22
C GLY A 591 0.61 9.40 19.48
N GLN A 592 -0.24 9.26 20.50
CA GLN A 592 -1.16 10.30 20.96
C GLN A 592 -0.42 11.57 21.39
N ARG A 593 0.65 11.46 22.19
CA ARG A 593 1.49 12.61 22.58
C ARG A 593 2.05 13.35 21.37
N LEU A 594 2.61 12.63 20.41
CA LEU A 594 3.16 13.23 19.19
C LEU A 594 2.08 13.96 18.38
N LEU A 595 0.89 13.36 18.22
CA LEU A 595 -0.21 14.03 17.54
C LEU A 595 -0.70 15.27 18.28
N ALA A 596 -0.79 15.21 19.61
CA ALA A 596 -1.18 16.34 20.43
C ALA A 596 -0.17 17.49 20.30
N GLU A 597 1.13 17.20 20.34
CA GLU A 597 2.20 18.19 20.12
C GLU A 597 2.10 18.85 18.74
N MET A 598 1.78 18.08 17.70
CA MET A 598 1.59 18.61 16.34
C MET A 598 0.29 19.42 16.20
N ALA A 599 -0.77 19.02 16.89
CA ALA A 599 -2.04 19.74 16.93
C ALA A 599 -1.92 21.05 17.74
N GLY A 600 -1.05 21.11 18.75
CA GLY A 600 -0.88 22.29 19.61
C GLY A 600 -2.11 22.57 20.48
N ASP A 601 -2.21 23.80 20.99
CA ASP A 601 -3.21 24.21 22.00
C ASP A 601 -4.63 24.45 21.44
N GLU A 602 -4.86 24.24 20.13
CA GLU A 602 -6.21 24.30 19.55
C GLU A 602 -7.04 23.13 20.10
N GLY A 603 -7.79 23.44 21.16
CA GLY A 603 -8.34 22.49 22.12
C GLY A 603 -9.18 21.37 21.54
N LEU A 604 -9.07 20.21 22.19
CA LEU A 604 -10.20 19.31 22.33
C LEU A 604 -11.28 20.06 23.12
N ASP A 605 -12.49 20.22 22.57
CA ASP A 605 -13.65 20.69 23.36
C ASP A 605 -14.02 19.61 24.38
N ARG A 606 -13.27 19.57 25.50
CA ARG A 606 -13.39 18.51 26.51
C ARG A 606 -14.76 18.49 27.19
N GLU A 607 -15.48 19.62 27.21
CA GLU A 607 -16.80 19.74 27.82
C GLU A 607 -17.94 19.20 26.94
N ALA A 608 -17.72 18.94 25.65
CA ALA A 608 -18.71 18.36 24.74
C ALA A 608 -18.59 16.83 24.59
N ASN A 609 -17.57 16.21 25.21
CA ASN A 609 -17.11 14.87 24.83
C ASN A 609 -17.65 13.69 25.65
N ASP A 610 -18.36 13.91 26.77
CA ASP A 610 -18.85 12.78 27.58
C ASP A 610 -19.92 11.93 26.86
N ASP A 611 -20.62 12.48 25.86
CA ASP A 611 -21.58 11.77 25.00
C ASP A 611 -20.96 11.14 23.72
N ILE A 612 -19.66 11.32 23.46
CA ILE A 612 -18.99 10.83 22.22
C ILE A 612 -18.61 9.34 22.30
N PHE A 613 -18.69 8.74 23.48
CA PHE A 613 -18.18 7.38 23.72
C PHE A 613 -19.19 6.27 23.39
N GLU A 614 -20.47 6.59 23.13
CA GLU A 614 -21.46 5.62 22.66
C GLU A 614 -21.62 5.70 21.14
N VAL A 615 -20.93 4.79 20.43
CA VAL A 615 -21.05 4.65 18.98
C VAL A 615 -21.91 3.41 18.66
N ASN A 616 -22.79 3.45 17.66
CA ASN A 616 -23.49 2.23 17.22
C ASN A 616 -22.51 1.27 16.47
N GLU A 617 -22.90 0.02 16.24
CA GLU A 617 -22.01 -0.98 15.61
C GLU A 617 -21.58 -0.60 14.18
N GLU A 618 -22.49 -0.04 13.36
CA GLU A 618 -22.18 0.35 11.96
C GLU A 618 -21.19 1.52 11.88
N ASP A 619 -21.33 2.50 12.78
CA ASP A 619 -20.41 3.61 12.88
C ASP A 619 -19.05 3.17 13.42
N MET A 620 -19.02 2.16 14.28
CA MET A 620 -17.77 1.60 14.80
C MET A 620 -16.94 0.95 13.69
N ASP A 621 -17.53 0.11 12.84
CA ASP A 621 -16.80 -0.52 11.73
C ASP A 621 -16.20 0.52 10.78
N ARG A 622 -16.92 1.63 10.55
CA ARG A 622 -16.41 2.74 9.74
C ARG A 622 -15.29 3.51 10.47
N ILE A 623 -15.42 3.78 11.77
CA ILE A 623 -14.35 4.42 12.57
C ILE A 623 -13.10 3.56 12.59
N LEU A 624 -13.23 2.27 12.87
CA LEU A 624 -12.11 1.33 12.89
C LEU A 624 -11.38 1.39 11.56
N TRP A 625 -12.12 1.34 10.47
CA TRP A 625 -11.56 1.43 9.14
C TRP A 625 -10.86 2.77 8.84
N ASP A 626 -11.46 3.88 9.26
CA ASP A 626 -10.90 5.22 9.10
C ASP A 626 -9.60 5.38 9.92
N VAL A 627 -9.55 4.80 11.12
CA VAL A 627 -8.36 4.70 11.96
C VAL A 627 -7.26 3.88 11.26
N TRP A 628 -7.61 2.72 10.70
CA TRP A 628 -6.65 1.88 9.97
C TRP A 628 -6.13 2.51 8.68
N SER A 629 -6.99 3.22 7.96
CA SER A 629 -6.65 3.90 6.71
C SER A 629 -5.96 5.26 6.93
N GLY A 630 -6.04 5.83 8.14
CA GLY A 630 -5.47 7.13 8.50
C GLY A 630 -6.28 8.32 7.96
N ASN A 631 -7.59 8.13 7.72
CA ASN A 631 -8.48 9.12 7.14
C ASN A 631 -9.47 9.67 8.17
N TYR A 632 -9.12 10.74 8.88
CA TYR A 632 -9.98 11.34 9.92
C TYR A 632 -10.93 12.45 9.40
N SER A 633 -10.68 12.97 8.19
CA SER A 633 -11.41 14.13 7.60
C SER A 633 -12.82 13.87 7.07
N GLN A 634 -13.26 12.63 6.87
CA GLN A 634 -14.48 12.35 6.09
C GLN A 634 -15.82 12.41 6.84
N ARG A 635 -15.90 13.04 8.03
CA ARG A 635 -17.20 13.22 8.70
C ARG A 635 -17.31 14.53 9.50
N ASP A 636 -18.45 15.20 9.33
CA ASP A 636 -19.07 16.09 10.31
C ASP A 636 -19.68 15.20 11.41
N TRP A 637 -19.06 15.18 12.60
CA TRP A 637 -19.43 14.26 13.69
C TRP A 637 -20.52 14.78 14.64
N ILE A 638 -21.32 15.78 14.25
CA ILE A 638 -22.20 16.49 15.21
C ILE A 638 -23.71 16.42 14.91
N ASN A 639 -24.23 15.95 13.77
CA ASN A 639 -25.67 16.08 13.48
C ASN A 639 -26.40 14.80 13.06
N TYR A 640 -26.47 13.79 13.93
CA TYR A 640 -27.48 12.72 13.80
C TYR A 640 -28.16 12.32 15.12
N ALA A 641 -28.36 13.28 16.02
CA ALA A 641 -29.27 13.14 17.17
C ALA A 641 -30.58 13.94 17.03
N SER A 642 -30.88 14.51 15.85
CA SER A 642 -32.12 15.27 15.65
C SER A 642 -32.79 15.02 14.30
N MET A 643 -33.28 13.81 14.08
CA MET A 643 -34.52 13.61 13.32
C MET A 643 -35.30 12.47 13.97
N THR A 644 -36.41 12.88 14.59
CA THR A 644 -37.50 12.11 15.20
C THR A 644 -38.00 10.95 14.35
#